data_AF-I1NG71-F1
#
_entry.id   AF-I1NG71-F1
#
_cell.length_a   1.000
_cell.length_b   1.000
_cell.length_c   1.000
_cell.angle_alpha   90.00
_cell.angle_beta   90.00
_cell.angle_gamma   90.00
#
_symmetry.space_group_name_H-M   'P 1'
#
loop_
_entity.id
_entity.type
_entity.pdbx_description
1 polymer ?
#
loop_
_entity_poly.entity_id
_entity_poly.type
_entity_poly.pdbx_seq_one_letter_code
_entity_poly.pdbx_strand_id
1 'polypeptide(L)'
;MAAVSFRLLFFLCCLSVIIISRASAQTYCDNHKGNYTINSTYHNNLNTLLSTFSSHTDIYYGFYNFSYGQDPDKVYAIGLCRGDQNQDDCLACLDDARANFTQLCPNQKEAINWDGECMLRYSNRSIFGIMENEPFVETVLTMNVTGPVDQFNEALQSLMRNLTSTAASGDSRRKYGTASTHAPNFQTIYGYAQCTPDLSLEDCTNCLGEAIAEIPRCCSGKAGGNVLKPSCRIRFDPYNFFGPTIPLPSPSPNSQGKSKTSRTIIAIVVPAASVVLVVSLFCIYLRARKPRKKIESEVKGEDSHEDEITFAESLQFNFDTIRAATNEFADSNKLGQGGFGAVYRGQLSNGQEIAVKRLSRDSGQGNMEFKNEVLLVAKLQHRNLVKLLGFCLEGRERLLIYEFVPNKSLDYFIFDPIKKAQLDWQRRYNIIGGIARGILYLHEDSRLRIIHRDLKASNILLDEEMNPKISDFGMARLVHMDETQGNTSRIVGTYGYMAPEYVLYGQFSAKSDVFSFGVLVLEIISGQKNSGIRHGENVEHLLSFAWRNWRDGTTTDIIDPTLNDGSRNEIMRCIHIGLLCAQENVTARPTMASVVLMLNSYSLTLPLPSETAFVLDSNIRSFPDMLLSEHNSRETRSSETAIKSTQKSINEASITELYPR
;
A
#
# COMPACT_ATOMS: atom_id res chain seq x y z
N MET A 1 25.97 17.41 -19.52
CA MET A 1 26.49 16.15 -18.94
C MET A 1 27.02 16.45 -17.54
N ALA A 2 26.14 16.52 -16.54
CA ALA A 2 26.58 16.50 -15.15
C ALA A 2 26.75 15.04 -14.78
N ALA A 3 27.98 14.63 -14.45
CA ALA A 3 28.27 13.29 -13.99
C ALA A 3 27.40 13.04 -12.74
N VAL A 4 26.34 12.23 -12.91
CA VAL A 4 25.48 11.79 -11.81
C VAL A 4 26.41 11.12 -10.81
N SER A 5 26.57 11.75 -9.66
CA SER A 5 27.46 11.27 -8.61
C SER A 5 27.07 9.83 -8.30
N PHE A 6 28.04 8.93 -8.45
CA PHE A 6 27.90 7.50 -8.19
C PHE A 6 27.25 7.21 -6.82
N ARG A 7 27.37 8.15 -5.87
CA ARG A 7 26.74 8.11 -4.55
C ARG A 7 25.21 8.19 -4.59
N LEU A 8 24.62 8.99 -5.49
CA LEU A 8 23.17 9.16 -5.60
C LEU A 8 22.51 7.90 -6.17
N LEU A 9 23.15 7.26 -7.17
CA LEU A 9 22.69 6.00 -7.72
C LEU A 9 22.74 4.87 -6.69
N PHE A 10 23.80 4.82 -5.87
CA PHE A 10 23.94 3.84 -4.79
C PHE A 10 22.84 4.01 -3.73
N PHE A 11 22.53 5.26 -3.35
CA PHE A 11 21.50 5.56 -2.36
C PHE A 11 20.09 5.17 -2.83
N LEU A 12 19.74 5.48 -4.08
CA LEU A 12 18.46 5.08 -4.69
C LEU A 12 18.31 3.56 -4.80
N CYS A 13 19.41 2.84 -5.05
CA CYS A 13 19.41 1.39 -5.10
C CYS A 13 19.13 0.79 -3.70
N CYS A 14 19.80 1.29 -2.66
CA CYS A 14 19.54 0.87 -1.28
C CYS A 14 18.08 1.11 -0.85
N LEU A 15 17.47 2.24 -1.25
CA LEU A 15 16.07 2.55 -0.92
C LEU A 15 15.09 1.57 -1.57
N SER A 16 15.34 1.15 -2.82
CA SER A 16 14.49 0.18 -3.51
C SER A 16 14.51 -1.21 -2.85
N VAL A 17 15.68 -1.62 -2.33
CA VAL A 17 15.83 -2.90 -1.60
C VAL A 17 15.06 -2.87 -0.27
N ILE A 18 15.08 -1.73 0.45
CA ILE A 18 14.33 -1.57 1.71
C ILE A 18 12.80 -1.54 1.48
N ILE A 19 12.32 -1.02 0.35
CA ILE A 19 10.87 -0.93 0.08
C ILE A 19 10.28 -2.28 -0.34
N ILE A 20 11.04 -3.11 -1.05
CA ILE A 20 10.58 -4.44 -1.47
C ILE A 20 10.44 -5.39 -0.27
N SER A 21 11.25 -5.25 0.78
CA SER A 21 11.12 -6.11 1.97
C SER A 21 9.78 -5.89 2.70
N ARG A 22 9.29 -4.65 2.77
CA ARG A 22 8.03 -4.28 3.48
C ARG A 22 6.74 -4.81 2.85
N ALA A 23 6.75 -5.24 1.58
CA ALA A 23 5.55 -5.70 0.87
C ALA A 23 5.19 -7.18 1.13
N SER A 24 5.92 -7.86 2.02
CA SER A 24 5.83 -9.32 2.17
C SER A 24 5.11 -9.82 3.44
N ALA A 25 4.68 -8.92 4.33
CA ALA A 25 4.08 -9.31 5.61
C ALA A 25 2.73 -10.03 5.45
N GLN A 26 2.67 -11.30 5.87
CA GLN A 26 1.48 -12.14 5.92
C GLN A 26 1.04 -12.32 7.37
N THR A 27 -0.23 -12.06 7.70
CA THR A 27 -0.74 -12.19 9.06
C THR A 27 -1.95 -13.11 9.09
N TYR A 28 -1.91 -14.10 9.99
CA TYR A 28 -3.02 -14.99 10.27
C TYR A 28 -3.52 -14.78 11.71
N CYS A 29 -4.84 -14.59 11.86
CA CYS A 29 -5.50 -14.46 13.16
C CYS A 29 -6.44 -15.66 13.36
N ASP A 30 -6.22 -16.46 14.40
CA ASP A 30 -7.06 -17.64 14.67
C ASP A 30 -8.33 -17.24 15.42
N ASN A 31 -9.46 -17.23 14.72
CA ASN A 31 -10.76 -16.91 15.29
C ASN A 31 -11.39 -18.07 16.08
N HIS A 32 -10.82 -19.27 16.04
CA HIS A 32 -11.36 -20.49 16.64
C HIS A 32 -10.67 -20.88 17.96
N LYS A 33 -9.49 -20.31 18.25
CA LYS A 33 -8.74 -20.55 19.50
C LYS A 33 -9.10 -19.61 20.65
N GLY A 34 -10.23 -18.92 20.51
CA GLY A 34 -10.81 -18.06 21.53
C GLY A 34 -10.37 -16.61 21.42
N ASN A 35 -11.14 -15.73 22.04
CA ASN A 35 -10.94 -14.30 22.01
C ASN A 35 -10.70 -13.74 23.42
N TYR A 36 -9.99 -12.62 23.50
CA TYR A 36 -9.84 -11.81 24.70
C TYR A 36 -10.52 -10.45 24.51
N THR A 37 -10.86 -9.78 25.61
CA THR A 37 -11.39 -8.41 25.58
C THR A 37 -10.27 -7.40 25.77
N ILE A 38 -10.39 -6.22 25.15
CA ILE A 38 -9.47 -5.10 25.38
C ILE A 38 -9.42 -4.78 26.88
N ASN A 39 -8.21 -4.53 27.39
CA ASN A 39 -7.88 -4.31 28.81
C ASN A 39 -8.12 -5.51 29.75
N SER A 40 -8.39 -6.71 29.23
CA SER A 40 -8.36 -7.93 30.03
C SER A 40 -6.94 -8.25 30.53
N THR A 41 -6.85 -9.10 31.55
CA THR A 41 -5.58 -9.63 32.06
C THR A 41 -4.75 -10.25 30.93
N TYR A 42 -5.37 -11.07 30.06
CA TYR A 42 -4.70 -11.65 28.89
C TYR A 42 -4.15 -10.58 27.94
N HIS A 43 -4.95 -9.55 27.59
CA HIS A 43 -4.51 -8.47 26.71
C HIS A 43 -3.29 -7.73 27.27
N ASN A 44 -3.31 -7.43 28.57
CA ASN A 44 -2.19 -6.77 29.23
C ASN A 44 -0.96 -7.67 29.27
N ASN A 45 -1.13 -8.96 29.59
CA ASN A 45 -0.05 -9.94 29.57
C ASN A 45 0.59 -10.07 28.18
N LEU A 46 -0.22 -10.10 27.12
CA LEU A 46 0.24 -10.16 25.73
C LEU A 46 1.06 -8.92 25.37
N ASN A 47 0.53 -7.72 25.64
CA ASN A 47 1.23 -6.46 25.35
C ASN A 47 2.55 -6.35 26.12
N THR A 48 2.57 -6.76 27.38
CA THR A 48 3.79 -6.82 28.18
C THR A 48 4.79 -7.80 27.57
N LEU A 49 4.37 -9.04 27.28
CA LEU A 49 5.23 -10.07 26.69
C LEU A 49 5.86 -9.66 25.36
N LEU A 50 5.07 -9.13 24.42
CA LEU A 50 5.60 -8.71 23.12
C LEU A 50 6.55 -7.52 23.26
N SER A 51 6.35 -6.65 24.26
CA SER A 51 7.27 -5.53 24.52
C SER A 51 8.61 -5.93 25.12
N THR A 52 8.73 -7.14 25.71
CA THR A 52 9.99 -7.56 26.33
C THR A 52 11.03 -8.07 25.32
N PHE A 53 10.67 -8.26 24.05
CA PHE A 53 11.61 -8.81 23.06
C PHE A 53 12.78 -7.83 22.85
N SER A 54 12.47 -6.54 22.69
CA SER A 54 13.45 -5.47 22.53
C SER A 54 14.33 -5.22 23.77
N SER A 55 13.98 -5.77 24.94
CA SER A 55 14.79 -5.63 26.15
C SER A 55 15.82 -6.75 26.36
N HIS A 56 15.74 -7.87 25.62
CA HIS A 56 16.63 -9.03 25.79
C HIS A 56 17.79 -8.99 24.79
N THR A 57 18.70 -8.04 25.01
CA THR A 57 19.87 -7.82 24.13
C THR A 57 20.91 -8.95 24.23
N ASP A 58 20.79 -9.85 25.20
CA ASP A 58 21.62 -11.05 25.35
C ASP A 58 21.29 -12.14 24.31
N ILE A 59 20.11 -12.07 23.68
CA ILE A 59 19.70 -12.96 22.59
C ILE A 59 20.13 -12.34 21.26
N TYR A 60 21.38 -12.63 20.85
CA TYR A 60 21.94 -12.17 19.58
C TYR A 60 21.74 -13.18 18.43
N TYR A 61 21.14 -14.33 18.70
CA TYR A 61 20.95 -15.40 17.70
C TYR A 61 19.60 -15.34 16.96
N GLY A 62 18.68 -14.47 17.41
CA GLY A 62 17.43 -14.14 16.71
C GLY A 62 16.25 -15.08 17.00
N PHE A 63 16.30 -15.88 18.06
CA PHE A 63 15.18 -16.73 18.48
C PHE A 63 14.76 -16.43 19.92
N TYR A 64 13.47 -16.15 20.10
CA TYR A 64 12.86 -15.74 21.35
C TYR A 64 11.68 -16.66 21.65
N ASN A 65 11.63 -17.25 22.85
CA ASN A 65 10.56 -18.12 23.29
C ASN A 65 10.14 -17.78 24.72
N PHE A 66 9.27 -16.79 24.86
CA PHE A 66 8.93 -16.22 26.16
C PHE A 66 7.47 -16.48 26.53
N SER A 67 7.22 -16.60 27.83
CA SER A 67 5.86 -16.65 28.37
C SER A 67 5.70 -15.64 29.50
N TYR A 68 4.49 -15.12 29.66
CA TYR A 68 4.18 -14.14 30.70
C TYR A 68 2.78 -14.38 31.26
N GLY A 69 2.61 -14.04 32.54
CA GLY A 69 1.36 -14.24 33.27
C GLY A 69 1.24 -15.62 33.93
N GLN A 70 0.06 -15.86 34.51
CA GLN A 70 -0.32 -17.10 35.18
C GLN A 70 -1.62 -17.60 34.57
N ASP A 71 -1.89 -18.90 34.70
CA ASP A 71 -3.16 -19.46 34.23
C ASP A 71 -4.34 -18.78 34.96
N PRO A 72 -5.46 -18.51 34.25
CA PRO A 72 -5.78 -18.92 32.88
C PRO A 72 -5.38 -17.89 31.78
N ASP A 73 -4.71 -16.80 32.15
CA ASP A 73 -4.38 -15.67 31.25
C ASP A 73 -2.91 -15.67 30.81
N LYS A 74 -2.25 -16.82 30.90
CA LYS A 74 -0.85 -16.97 30.50
C LYS A 74 -0.72 -16.89 28.97
N VAL A 75 0.30 -16.18 28.52
CA VAL A 75 0.58 -15.95 27.09
C VAL A 75 1.93 -16.55 26.76
N TYR A 76 2.03 -17.16 25.58
CA TYR A 76 3.25 -17.72 25.01
C TYR A 76 3.53 -17.02 23.69
N ALA A 77 4.79 -16.66 23.44
CA ALA A 77 5.19 -16.02 22.18
C ALA A 77 6.52 -16.58 21.66
N ILE A 78 6.59 -16.76 20.35
CA ILE A 78 7.81 -17.10 19.61
C ILE A 78 8.14 -15.95 18.67
N GLY A 79 9.38 -15.48 18.69
CA GLY A 79 9.97 -14.62 17.66
C GLY A 79 11.13 -15.34 16.99
N LEU A 80 11.18 -15.32 15.67
CA LEU A 80 12.22 -15.97 14.88
C LEU A 80 12.66 -15.07 13.74
N CYS A 81 13.91 -14.60 13.79
CA CYS A 81 14.55 -13.84 12.72
C CYS A 81 15.37 -14.77 11.81
N ARG A 82 15.62 -14.35 10.57
CA ARG A 82 16.49 -15.07 9.62
C ARG A 82 17.93 -15.10 10.14
N GLY A 83 18.64 -16.19 9.89
CA GLY A 83 19.95 -16.46 10.51
C GLY A 83 21.10 -15.53 10.07
N ASP A 84 20.88 -14.71 9.05
CA ASP A 84 21.79 -13.69 8.53
C ASP A 84 21.48 -12.28 9.04
N GLN A 85 20.35 -12.08 9.74
CA GLN A 85 19.96 -10.77 10.27
C GLN A 85 20.76 -10.41 11.52
N ASN A 86 21.21 -9.16 11.60
CA ASN A 86 21.80 -8.63 12.82
C ASN A 86 20.71 -8.35 13.87
N GLN A 87 21.14 -8.03 15.09
CA GLN A 87 20.23 -7.88 16.21
C GLN A 87 19.26 -6.70 16.05
N ASP A 88 19.73 -5.56 15.53
CA ASP A 88 18.92 -4.35 15.38
C ASP A 88 17.82 -4.56 14.32
N ASP A 89 18.17 -5.13 13.17
CA ASP A 89 17.22 -5.46 12.10
C ASP A 89 16.19 -6.50 12.55
N CYS A 90 16.64 -7.49 13.34
CA CYS A 90 15.78 -8.50 13.93
C CYS A 90 14.75 -7.89 14.88
N LEU A 91 15.18 -7.01 15.80
CA LEU A 91 14.28 -6.36 16.75
C LEU A 91 13.30 -5.40 16.07
N ALA A 92 13.76 -4.63 15.08
CA ALA A 92 12.91 -3.77 14.28
C ALA A 92 11.79 -4.56 13.57
N CYS A 93 12.13 -5.70 12.96
CA CYS A 93 11.14 -6.58 12.32
C CYS A 93 10.11 -7.12 13.32
N LEU A 94 10.54 -7.52 14.52
CA LEU A 94 9.62 -8.04 15.56
C LEU A 94 8.71 -6.94 16.13
N ASP A 95 9.19 -5.71 16.24
CA ASP A 95 8.38 -4.56 16.64
C ASP A 95 7.34 -4.18 15.55
N ASP A 96 7.71 -4.28 14.27
CA ASP A 96 6.77 -4.12 13.15
C ASP A 96 5.69 -5.23 13.15
N ALA A 97 6.10 -6.49 13.36
CA ALA A 97 5.16 -7.62 13.49
C ALA A 97 4.19 -7.44 14.67
N ARG A 98 4.67 -6.93 15.80
CA ARG A 98 3.83 -6.56 16.96
C ARG A 98 2.83 -5.47 16.60
N ALA A 99 3.25 -4.42 15.91
CA ALA A 99 2.35 -3.37 15.45
C ALA A 99 1.26 -3.93 14.51
N ASN A 100 1.63 -4.85 13.61
CA ASN A 100 0.69 -5.53 12.72
C ASN A 100 -0.38 -6.32 13.49
N PHE A 101 -0.03 -7.02 14.57
CA PHE A 101 -1.02 -7.72 15.38
C PHE A 101 -2.07 -6.80 15.99
N THR A 102 -1.67 -5.65 16.50
CA THR A 102 -2.63 -4.68 17.06
C THR A 102 -3.62 -4.17 16.02
N GLN A 103 -3.24 -4.15 14.74
CA GLN A 103 -4.07 -3.68 13.65
C GLN A 103 -4.94 -4.78 13.03
N LEU A 104 -4.38 -6.00 12.87
CA LEU A 104 -5.00 -7.08 12.10
C LEU A 104 -5.67 -8.14 12.97
N CYS A 105 -5.14 -8.41 14.16
CA CYS A 105 -5.63 -9.43 15.10
C CYS A 105 -6.02 -8.80 16.45
N PRO A 106 -7.07 -7.96 16.49
CA PRO A 106 -7.34 -7.08 17.63
C PRO A 106 -7.82 -7.80 18.91
N ASN A 107 -8.28 -9.05 18.81
CA ASN A 107 -8.91 -9.74 19.94
C ASN A 107 -8.73 -11.27 19.95
N GLN A 108 -7.99 -11.84 19.01
CA GLN A 108 -7.74 -13.28 18.93
C GLN A 108 -6.68 -13.72 19.94
N LYS A 109 -6.84 -14.87 20.58
CA LYS A 109 -5.83 -15.42 21.51
C LYS A 109 -4.66 -16.12 20.83
N GLU A 110 -4.71 -16.29 19.51
CA GLU A 110 -3.62 -16.91 18.75
C GLU A 110 -3.49 -16.22 17.39
N ALA A 111 -2.28 -15.82 17.03
CA ALA A 111 -1.99 -15.19 15.75
C ALA A 111 -0.53 -15.37 15.35
N ILE A 112 -0.27 -15.32 14.04
CA ILE A 112 1.06 -15.45 13.42
C ILE A 112 1.25 -14.32 12.41
N ASN A 113 2.40 -13.66 12.46
CA ASN A 113 2.83 -12.71 11.45
C ASN A 113 4.16 -13.21 10.88
N TRP A 114 4.22 -13.37 9.57
CA TRP A 114 5.44 -13.63 8.82
C TRP A 114 5.78 -12.38 8.02
N ASP A 115 6.80 -11.65 8.42
CA ASP A 115 7.25 -10.45 7.71
C ASP A 115 8.66 -10.70 7.19
N GLY A 116 8.80 -10.97 5.88
CA GLY A 116 10.04 -11.24 5.13
C GLY A 116 11.19 -11.90 5.89
N GLU A 117 11.82 -11.11 6.75
CA GLU A 117 13.01 -11.41 7.53
C GLU A 117 12.75 -12.06 8.90
N CYS A 118 11.56 -11.92 9.49
CA CYS A 118 11.19 -12.52 10.76
C CYS A 118 9.78 -13.15 10.79
N MET A 119 9.48 -13.88 11.86
CA MET A 119 8.17 -14.39 12.22
C MET A 119 7.93 -14.09 13.69
N LEU A 120 6.74 -13.61 14.01
CA LEU A 120 6.26 -13.45 15.38
C LEU A 120 4.95 -14.22 15.50
N ARG A 121 4.79 -14.98 16.58
CA ARG A 121 3.57 -15.73 16.89
C ARG A 121 3.27 -15.66 18.37
N TYR A 122 1.99 -15.57 18.74
CA TYR A 122 1.55 -15.76 20.12
C TYR A 122 0.38 -16.73 20.22
N SER A 123 0.20 -17.32 21.41
CA SER A 123 -0.90 -18.21 21.75
C SER A 123 -1.22 -18.19 23.25
N ASN A 124 -2.41 -18.66 23.63
CA ASN A 124 -2.83 -18.91 25.02
C ASN A 124 -2.50 -20.34 25.51
N ARG A 125 -1.79 -21.13 24.71
CA ARG A 125 -1.26 -22.45 25.08
C ARG A 125 0.24 -22.49 24.81
N SER A 126 0.93 -23.46 25.41
CA SER A 126 2.33 -23.71 25.07
C SER A 126 2.48 -24.10 23.61
N ILE A 127 3.40 -23.43 22.92
CA ILE A 127 3.78 -23.68 21.51
C ILE A 127 5.27 -24.04 21.37
N PHE A 128 6.00 -24.11 22.48
CA PHE A 128 7.45 -24.37 22.48
C PHE A 128 7.74 -25.85 22.29
N GLY A 129 8.67 -26.17 21.38
CA GLY A 129 9.11 -27.52 21.07
C GLY A 129 8.02 -28.38 20.41
N ILE A 130 6.98 -27.75 19.85
CA ILE A 130 5.85 -28.44 19.19
C ILE A 130 5.92 -28.13 17.70
N MET A 131 6.03 -29.16 16.87
CA MET A 131 5.96 -29.04 15.42
C MET A 131 4.51 -28.80 14.96
N GLU A 132 4.27 -27.70 14.28
CA GLU A 132 2.99 -27.34 13.70
C GLU A 132 3.15 -26.93 12.23
N ASN A 133 2.31 -27.51 11.38
CA ASN A 133 2.33 -27.28 9.94
C ASN A 133 1.23 -26.31 9.48
N GLU A 134 0.22 -26.06 10.30
CA GLU A 134 -0.95 -25.23 9.99
C GLU A 134 -1.11 -24.09 10.99
N PRO A 135 -1.57 -22.90 10.55
CA PRO A 135 -1.82 -22.52 9.15
C PRO A 135 -0.51 -22.31 8.38
N PHE A 136 -0.53 -22.50 7.06
CA PHE A 136 0.58 -22.10 6.20
C PHE A 136 0.18 -21.08 5.13
N VAL A 137 1.17 -20.33 4.65
CA VAL A 137 1.02 -19.35 3.57
C VAL A 137 2.00 -19.66 2.46
N GLU A 138 1.51 -19.59 1.23
CA GLU A 138 2.29 -19.75 0.00
C GLU A 138 2.34 -18.43 -0.74
N THR A 139 3.53 -18.06 -1.23
CA THR A 139 3.66 -16.92 -2.15
C THR A 139 4.55 -17.34 -3.30
N VAL A 140 4.18 -16.96 -4.53
CA VAL A 140 4.94 -17.28 -5.74
C VAL A 140 5.45 -16.01 -6.41
N LEU A 141 6.65 -16.08 -6.96
CA LEU A 141 7.14 -15.04 -7.86
C LEU A 141 6.32 -15.08 -9.16
N THR A 142 5.96 -13.93 -9.72
CA THR A 142 5.20 -13.84 -10.97
C THR A 142 5.99 -14.39 -12.16
N MET A 143 7.33 -14.30 -12.11
CA MET A 143 8.24 -14.78 -13.14
C MET A 143 8.23 -16.32 -13.27
N ASN A 144 8.11 -16.79 -14.50
CA ASN A 144 8.19 -18.20 -14.84
C ASN A 144 9.63 -18.64 -15.14
N VAL A 145 9.91 -19.93 -14.97
CA VAL A 145 11.17 -20.56 -15.37
C VAL A 145 11.35 -20.44 -16.89
N THR A 146 12.52 -19.97 -17.33
CA THR A 146 12.89 -19.98 -18.76
C THR A 146 13.64 -21.29 -19.11
N GLY A 147 12.95 -22.26 -19.72
CA GLY A 147 13.57 -23.53 -20.15
C GLY A 147 12.85 -24.78 -19.67
N PRO A 148 13.53 -25.96 -19.66
CA PRO A 148 12.94 -27.22 -19.22
C PRO A 148 12.58 -27.18 -17.73
N VAL A 149 11.27 -27.12 -17.44
CA VAL A 149 10.74 -27.04 -16.07
C VAL A 149 11.15 -28.24 -15.22
N ASP A 150 11.20 -29.45 -15.80
CA ASP A 150 11.57 -30.67 -15.07
C ASP A 150 13.00 -30.62 -14.52
N GLN A 151 13.96 -30.15 -15.34
CA GLN A 151 15.36 -30.03 -14.91
C GLN A 151 15.56 -28.93 -13.87
N PHE A 152 14.80 -27.82 -13.96
CA PHE A 152 14.77 -26.80 -12.92
C PHE A 152 14.24 -27.39 -11.60
N ASN A 153 13.15 -28.14 -11.67
CA ASN A 153 12.52 -28.78 -10.51
C ASN A 153 13.46 -29.81 -9.85
N GLU A 154 14.21 -30.60 -10.63
CA GLU A 154 15.22 -31.53 -10.11
C GLU A 154 16.34 -30.80 -9.35
N ALA A 155 16.87 -29.72 -9.94
CA ALA A 155 17.90 -28.90 -9.31
C ALA A 155 17.38 -28.25 -8.01
N LEU A 156 16.17 -27.71 -8.03
CA LEU A 156 15.51 -27.12 -6.86
C LEU A 156 15.29 -28.17 -5.76
N GLN A 157 14.79 -29.36 -6.11
CA GLN A 157 14.54 -30.43 -5.13
C GLN A 157 15.84 -30.90 -4.46
N SER A 158 16.93 -31.03 -5.22
CA SER A 158 18.25 -31.37 -4.67
C SER A 158 18.77 -30.30 -3.70
N LEU A 159 18.66 -29.02 -4.10
CA LEU A 159 19.03 -27.88 -3.25
C LEU A 159 18.24 -27.88 -1.93
N MET A 160 16.91 -28.03 -1.99
CA MET A 160 16.04 -28.01 -0.82
C MET A 160 16.31 -29.18 0.16
N ARG A 161 16.62 -30.38 -0.35
CA ARG A 161 17.01 -31.53 0.50
C ARG A 161 18.31 -31.27 1.25
N ASN A 162 19.31 -30.68 0.59
CA ASN A 162 20.58 -30.35 1.24
C ASN A 162 20.38 -29.27 2.33
N LEU A 163 19.58 -28.26 2.03
CA LEU A 163 19.22 -27.21 2.99
C LEU A 163 18.46 -27.75 4.19
N THR A 164 17.62 -28.76 4.01
CA THR A 164 16.92 -29.46 5.10
C THR A 164 17.91 -30.07 6.09
N SER A 165 18.88 -30.85 5.61
CA SER A 165 19.93 -31.45 6.44
C SER A 165 20.75 -30.37 7.18
N THR A 166 21.10 -29.31 6.46
CA THR A 166 21.88 -28.20 7.02
C THR A 166 21.11 -27.49 8.14
N ALA A 167 19.85 -27.13 7.92
CA ALA A 167 19.03 -26.45 8.91
C ALA A 167 18.74 -27.35 10.12
N ALA A 168 18.37 -28.62 9.89
CA ALA A 168 18.02 -29.56 10.95
C ALA A 168 19.18 -29.89 11.90
N SER A 169 20.43 -29.88 11.40
CA SER A 169 21.65 -30.12 12.19
C SER A 169 22.05 -28.97 13.12
N GLY A 170 21.37 -27.82 13.05
CA GLY A 170 21.57 -26.71 13.97
C GLY A 170 21.24 -27.05 15.43
N ASP A 171 21.75 -26.26 16.37
CA ASP A 171 21.49 -26.45 17.81
C ASP A 171 20.24 -25.66 18.29
N SER A 172 20.04 -25.58 19.61
CA SER A 172 18.91 -24.89 20.24
C SER A 172 18.90 -23.37 20.07
N ARG A 173 19.93 -22.79 19.44
CA ARG A 173 20.02 -21.34 19.17
C ARG A 173 19.66 -21.02 17.73
N ARG A 174 19.97 -21.91 16.79
CA ARG A 174 19.72 -21.67 15.35
C ARG A 174 19.65 -22.95 14.53
N LYS A 175 18.56 -23.08 13.77
CA LYS A 175 18.34 -24.11 12.75
C LYS A 175 18.07 -23.45 11.39
N TYR A 176 19.12 -23.15 10.63
CA TYR A 176 19.08 -22.31 9.44
C TYR A 176 20.09 -22.79 8.39
N GLY A 177 19.69 -22.77 7.12
CA GLY A 177 20.57 -23.10 6.00
C GLY A 177 20.28 -22.25 4.76
N THR A 178 21.34 -21.90 4.03
CA THR A 178 21.30 -21.15 2.77
C THR A 178 22.30 -21.71 1.79
N ALA A 179 21.94 -21.78 0.51
CA ALA A 179 22.83 -22.22 -0.55
C ALA A 179 22.29 -21.77 -1.91
N SER A 180 23.09 -21.93 -2.95
CA SER A 180 22.67 -21.75 -4.33
C SER A 180 23.05 -22.96 -5.18
N THR A 181 22.30 -23.22 -6.24
CA THR A 181 22.66 -24.21 -7.26
C THR A 181 22.44 -23.65 -8.66
N HIS A 182 23.13 -24.21 -9.64
CA HIS A 182 22.89 -23.89 -11.04
C HIS A 182 21.78 -24.77 -11.62
N ALA A 183 20.91 -24.14 -12.42
CA ALA A 183 19.86 -24.77 -13.20
C ALA A 183 20.11 -24.52 -14.70
N PRO A 184 19.38 -25.17 -15.62
CA PRO A 184 19.55 -24.99 -17.06
C PRO A 184 19.40 -23.53 -17.51
N ASN A 185 19.89 -23.22 -18.72
CA ASN A 185 19.87 -21.86 -19.29
C ASN A 185 20.58 -20.80 -18.43
N PHE A 186 21.66 -21.19 -17.73
CA PHE A 186 22.46 -20.31 -16.88
C PHE A 186 21.68 -19.67 -15.72
N GLN A 187 20.57 -20.28 -15.32
CA GLN A 187 19.82 -19.85 -14.14
C GLN A 187 20.55 -20.26 -12.87
N THR A 188 20.48 -19.41 -11.85
CA THR A 188 20.93 -19.75 -10.49
C THR A 188 19.73 -19.71 -9.57
N ILE A 189 19.57 -20.74 -8.76
CA ILE A 189 18.52 -20.85 -7.75
C ILE A 189 19.15 -20.57 -6.40
N TYR A 190 18.72 -19.52 -5.72
CA TYR A 190 19.07 -19.23 -4.33
C TYR A 190 17.99 -19.80 -3.43
N GLY A 191 18.38 -20.57 -2.42
CA GLY A 191 17.45 -21.26 -1.53
C GLY A 191 17.80 -21.08 -0.07
N TYR A 192 16.79 -21.02 0.79
CA TYR A 192 16.97 -21.13 2.24
C TYR A 192 15.90 -21.99 2.90
N ALA A 193 16.28 -22.57 4.04
CA ALA A 193 15.41 -23.34 4.92
C ALA A 193 15.68 -22.95 6.38
N GLN A 194 14.62 -22.83 7.20
CA GLN A 194 14.74 -22.51 8.61
C GLN A 194 13.65 -23.18 9.44
N CYS A 195 14.00 -23.62 10.66
CA CYS A 195 13.07 -24.10 11.66
C CYS A 195 13.16 -23.25 12.94
N THR A 196 12.14 -23.30 13.79
CA THR A 196 12.30 -22.82 15.17
C THR A 196 13.35 -23.70 15.89
N PRO A 197 14.38 -23.11 16.53
CA PRO A 197 15.48 -23.86 17.15
C PRO A 197 15.10 -24.78 18.31
N ASP A 198 13.92 -24.60 18.89
CA ASP A 198 13.36 -25.44 19.95
C ASP A 198 12.87 -26.82 19.48
N LEU A 199 12.76 -27.04 18.16
CA LEU A 199 12.41 -28.35 17.61
C LEU A 199 13.55 -29.35 17.69
N SER A 200 13.20 -30.63 17.73
CA SER A 200 14.16 -31.71 17.54
C SER A 200 14.72 -31.72 16.10
N LEU A 201 15.82 -32.44 15.89
CA LEU A 201 16.37 -32.64 14.54
C LEU A 201 15.33 -33.32 13.62
N GLU A 202 14.60 -34.30 14.16
CA GLU A 202 13.58 -35.05 13.44
C GLU A 202 12.39 -34.15 13.08
N ASP A 203 11.84 -33.41 14.04
CA ASP A 203 10.71 -32.50 13.81
C ASP A 203 11.05 -31.38 12.82
N CYS A 204 12.25 -30.81 12.90
CA CYS A 204 12.69 -29.83 11.92
C CYS A 204 12.81 -30.45 10.51
N THR A 205 13.36 -31.67 10.41
CA THR A 205 13.46 -32.39 9.14
C THR A 205 12.08 -32.66 8.54
N ASN A 206 11.13 -33.09 9.37
CA ASN A 206 9.75 -33.38 8.96
C ASN A 206 9.02 -32.11 8.51
N CYS A 207 9.05 -31.03 9.30
CA CYS A 207 8.41 -29.77 8.93
C CYS A 207 8.93 -29.23 7.59
N LEU A 208 10.25 -29.20 7.40
CA LEU A 208 10.86 -28.76 6.15
C LEU A 208 10.52 -29.68 4.98
N GLY A 209 10.52 -31.00 5.20
CA GLY A 209 10.07 -31.98 4.20
C GLY A 209 8.63 -31.72 3.74
N GLU A 210 7.72 -31.46 4.68
CA GLU A 210 6.33 -31.10 4.35
C GLU A 210 6.21 -29.74 3.67
N ALA A 211 7.02 -28.75 4.03
CA ALA A 211 7.04 -27.47 3.33
C ALA A 211 7.53 -27.62 1.88
N ILE A 212 8.55 -28.47 1.65
CA ILE A 212 9.08 -28.77 0.31
C ILE A 212 8.05 -29.52 -0.53
N ALA A 213 7.22 -30.37 0.10
CA ALA A 213 6.17 -31.12 -0.59
C ALA A 213 5.07 -30.22 -1.18
N GLU A 214 4.94 -28.96 -0.73
CA GLU A 214 4.01 -28.00 -1.32
C GLU A 214 4.53 -27.35 -2.61
N ILE A 215 5.85 -27.35 -2.85
CA ILE A 215 6.46 -26.70 -4.04
C ILE A 215 5.82 -27.17 -5.36
N PRO A 216 5.65 -28.48 -5.63
CA PRO A 216 5.01 -28.94 -6.87
C PRO A 216 3.54 -28.50 -7.00
N ARG A 217 2.86 -28.22 -5.88
CA ARG A 217 1.45 -27.82 -5.84
C ARG A 217 1.28 -26.32 -6.06
N CYS A 218 2.01 -25.49 -5.31
CA CYS A 218 1.89 -24.03 -5.35
C CYS A 218 2.67 -23.40 -6.50
N CYS A 219 3.83 -23.96 -6.78
CA CYS A 219 4.96 -23.19 -7.31
C CYS A 219 5.57 -23.83 -8.57
N SER A 220 4.91 -24.82 -9.15
CA SER A 220 5.38 -25.49 -10.37
C SER A 220 5.54 -24.50 -11.52
N GLY A 221 6.72 -24.53 -12.16
CA GLY A 221 7.07 -23.63 -13.27
C GLY A 221 7.37 -22.17 -12.87
N LYS A 222 7.33 -21.84 -11.58
CA LYS A 222 7.70 -20.51 -11.07
C LYS A 222 9.19 -20.44 -10.74
N ALA A 223 9.80 -19.31 -11.06
CA ALA A 223 11.22 -19.10 -10.79
C ALA A 223 11.52 -18.93 -9.29
N GLY A 224 10.53 -18.47 -8.51
CA GLY A 224 10.65 -18.30 -7.06
C GLY A 224 9.35 -18.60 -6.32
N GLY A 225 9.47 -18.95 -5.05
CA GLY A 225 8.35 -19.26 -4.17
C GLY A 225 8.75 -19.33 -2.70
N ASN A 226 7.78 -19.09 -1.81
CA ASN A 226 7.90 -19.22 -0.35
C ASN A 226 6.80 -20.13 0.17
N VAL A 227 7.15 -20.95 1.17
CA VAL A 227 6.19 -21.67 2.01
C VAL A 227 6.49 -21.33 3.46
N LEU A 228 5.54 -20.68 4.11
CA LEU A 228 5.66 -20.12 5.46
C LEU A 228 4.75 -20.91 6.40
N LYS A 229 5.34 -21.68 7.31
CA LYS A 229 4.62 -22.44 8.34
C LYS A 229 4.93 -21.89 9.74
N PRO A 230 4.20 -22.30 10.78
CA PRO A 230 4.44 -21.83 12.14
C PRO A 230 5.77 -22.34 12.73
N SER A 231 6.22 -23.54 12.33
CA SER A 231 7.42 -24.19 12.86
C SER A 231 8.63 -24.16 11.90
N CYS A 232 8.40 -23.90 10.61
CA CYS A 232 9.46 -23.84 9.62
C CYS A 232 9.09 -23.00 8.40
N ARG A 233 10.09 -22.62 7.61
CA ARG A 233 9.90 -21.86 6.37
C ARG A 233 10.96 -22.22 5.33
N ILE A 234 10.57 -22.17 4.07
CA ILE A 234 11.46 -22.31 2.93
C ILE A 234 11.20 -21.21 1.90
N ARG A 235 12.24 -20.85 1.15
CA ARG A 235 12.13 -20.01 -0.05
C ARG A 235 13.14 -20.43 -1.07
N PHE A 236 12.75 -20.27 -2.32
CA PHE A 236 13.67 -20.24 -3.44
C PHE A 236 13.39 -19.02 -4.32
N ASP A 237 14.43 -18.48 -4.95
CA ASP A 237 14.35 -17.27 -5.76
C ASP A 237 15.48 -17.28 -6.81
N PRO A 238 15.27 -16.68 -7.99
CA PRO A 238 16.34 -16.44 -8.97
C PRO A 238 17.36 -15.40 -8.53
N TYR A 239 17.03 -14.54 -7.55
CA TYR A 239 17.92 -13.49 -7.06
C TYR A 239 18.44 -13.82 -5.67
N ASN A 240 19.68 -13.43 -5.36
CA ASN A 240 20.20 -13.59 -4.01
C ASN A 240 19.48 -12.64 -3.04
N PHE A 241 18.84 -13.19 -2.02
CA PHE A 241 18.06 -12.43 -1.03
C PHE A 241 18.60 -12.57 0.40
N PHE A 242 19.63 -13.39 0.64
CA PHE A 242 20.24 -13.59 1.95
C PHE A 242 21.69 -13.12 2.01
N GLY A 243 22.09 -12.63 3.19
CA GLY A 243 23.47 -12.34 3.55
C GLY A 243 24.22 -13.56 4.09
N PRO A 244 25.49 -13.38 4.49
CA PRO A 244 26.24 -14.44 5.15
C PRO A 244 25.64 -14.77 6.52
N THR A 245 25.49 -16.06 6.83
CA THR A 245 25.05 -16.49 8.16
C THR A 245 25.99 -15.97 9.24
N ILE A 246 25.45 -15.30 10.25
CA ILE A 246 26.25 -14.75 11.36
C ILE A 246 26.82 -15.92 12.18
N PRO A 247 28.14 -16.06 12.35
CA PRO A 247 28.72 -17.13 13.15
C PRO A 247 28.25 -17.04 14.61
N LEU A 248 27.74 -18.15 15.15
CA LEU A 248 27.48 -18.25 16.58
C LEU A 248 28.75 -18.74 17.29
N PRO A 249 29.09 -18.21 18.48
CA PRO A 249 30.16 -18.77 19.29
C PRO A 249 29.93 -20.27 19.48
N SER A 250 30.97 -21.09 19.31
CA SER A 250 30.88 -22.51 19.64
C SER A 250 30.36 -22.64 21.08
N PRO A 251 29.38 -23.50 21.35
CA PRO A 251 28.97 -23.74 22.72
C PRO A 251 30.22 -24.19 23.46
N SER A 252 30.60 -23.47 24.52
CA SER A 252 31.77 -23.84 25.33
C SER A 252 31.62 -25.32 25.67
N PRO A 253 32.59 -26.20 25.32
CA PRO A 253 32.51 -27.59 25.75
C PRO A 253 32.39 -27.54 27.26
N ASN A 254 31.26 -28.02 27.79
CA ASN A 254 30.97 -28.01 29.22
C ASN A 254 32.20 -28.55 29.93
N SER A 255 32.99 -27.66 30.51
CA SER A 255 33.97 -28.03 31.50
C SER A 255 33.13 -28.66 32.60
N GLN A 256 33.27 -29.97 32.73
CA GLN A 256 32.78 -30.74 33.87
C GLN A 256 33.56 -30.28 35.11
N GLY A 257 33.31 -29.04 35.54
CA GLY A 257 33.83 -28.44 36.75
C GLY A 257 32.93 -28.81 37.91
N LYS A 258 33.09 -30.05 38.39
CA LYS A 258 32.52 -30.52 39.65
C LYS A 258 32.82 -29.52 40.78
N SER A 259 31.76 -29.07 41.44
CA SER A 259 31.59 -29.04 42.91
C SER A 259 32.78 -28.56 43.76
N LYS A 260 32.66 -27.37 44.37
CA LYS A 260 32.62 -27.19 45.85
C LYS A 260 32.41 -25.75 46.37
N THR A 261 31.80 -24.83 45.62
CA THR A 261 31.53 -23.45 46.09
C THR A 261 30.05 -23.07 46.24
N SER A 262 29.13 -24.04 46.15
CA SER A 262 27.68 -23.80 46.28
C SER A 262 27.24 -23.34 47.69
N ARG A 263 27.94 -23.72 48.77
CA ARG A 263 27.49 -23.42 50.14
C ARG A 263 27.75 -21.99 50.60
N THR A 264 28.81 -21.33 50.11
CA THR A 264 29.15 -19.96 50.52
C THR A 264 28.33 -18.91 49.76
N ILE A 265 27.96 -19.20 48.51
CA ILE A 265 27.17 -18.29 47.67
C ILE A 265 25.74 -18.16 48.22
N ILE A 266 25.11 -19.26 48.65
CA ILE A 266 23.76 -19.23 49.24
C ILE A 266 23.71 -18.37 50.52
N ALA A 267 24.76 -18.42 51.35
CA ALA A 267 24.84 -17.67 52.60
C ALA A 267 24.93 -16.15 52.40
N ILE A 268 25.43 -15.67 51.24
CA ILE A 268 25.56 -14.24 50.93
C ILE A 268 24.37 -13.75 50.09
N VAL A 269 23.92 -14.56 49.14
CA VAL A 269 22.87 -14.17 48.18
C VAL A 269 21.51 -14.05 48.86
N VAL A 270 21.16 -14.93 49.81
CA VAL A 270 19.86 -14.90 50.48
C VAL A 270 19.67 -13.64 51.35
N PRO A 271 20.65 -13.22 52.18
CA PRO A 271 20.57 -11.94 52.89
C PRO A 271 20.54 -10.73 51.94
N ALA A 272 21.34 -10.73 50.89
CA ALA A 272 21.36 -9.62 49.94
C ALA A 272 20.02 -9.48 49.19
N ALA A 273 19.46 -10.60 48.71
CA ALA A 273 18.17 -10.61 48.02
C ALA A 273 17.01 -10.18 48.93
N SER A 274 17.02 -10.58 50.21
CA SER A 274 16.01 -10.17 51.18
C SER A 274 16.10 -8.67 51.52
N VAL A 275 17.31 -8.10 51.64
CA VAL A 275 17.47 -6.65 51.82
C VAL A 275 16.96 -5.88 50.60
N VAL A 276 17.27 -6.32 49.39
CA VAL A 276 16.78 -5.69 48.15
C VAL A 276 15.25 -5.74 48.06
N LEU A 277 14.65 -6.88 48.43
CA LEU A 277 13.18 -7.03 48.48
C LEU A 277 12.54 -6.09 49.51
N VAL A 278 13.13 -5.95 50.70
CA VAL A 278 12.61 -5.05 51.74
C VAL A 278 12.72 -3.59 51.30
N VAL A 279 13.84 -3.20 50.70
CA VAL A 279 14.04 -1.83 50.18
C VAL A 279 13.08 -1.54 49.03
N SER A 280 12.83 -2.48 48.13
CA SER A 280 11.89 -2.29 47.01
C SER A 280 10.46 -2.15 47.50
N LEU A 281 10.03 -2.99 48.45
CA LEU A 281 8.72 -2.88 49.10
C LEU A 281 8.56 -1.55 49.87
N PHE A 282 9.61 -1.11 50.56
CA PHE A 282 9.61 0.19 51.24
C PHE A 282 9.51 1.37 50.27
N CYS A 283 10.24 1.32 49.15
CA CYS A 283 10.14 2.32 48.08
C CYS A 283 8.74 2.36 47.45
N ILE A 284 8.12 1.20 47.21
CA ILE A 284 6.74 1.11 46.71
C ILE A 284 5.76 1.72 47.73
N TYR A 285 5.92 1.42 49.02
CA TYR A 285 5.10 2.00 50.08
C TYR A 285 5.23 3.54 50.17
N LEU A 286 6.46 4.08 50.05
CA LEU A 286 6.69 5.53 50.00
C LEU A 286 6.07 6.19 48.76
N ARG A 287 6.09 5.51 47.59
CA ARG A 287 5.43 6.00 46.38
C ARG A 287 3.91 5.96 46.50
N ALA A 288 3.34 4.92 47.10
CA ALA A 288 1.91 4.80 47.34
C ALA A 288 1.38 5.87 48.33
N ARG A 289 2.25 6.39 49.22
CA ARG A 289 1.90 7.46 50.16
C ARG A 289 2.01 8.89 49.60
N LYS A 290 2.58 9.12 48.42
CA LYS A 290 2.55 10.48 47.83
C LYS A 290 1.16 10.76 47.23
N PRO A 291 0.49 11.84 47.63
CA PRO A 291 -0.83 12.19 47.08
C PRO A 291 -0.72 12.44 45.58
N ARG A 292 -1.57 11.73 44.81
CA ARG A 292 -1.69 11.80 43.36
C ARG A 292 -1.90 13.25 42.91
N LYS A 293 -0.87 13.90 42.37
CA LYS A 293 -1.06 15.06 41.48
C LYS A 293 -1.35 14.51 40.08
N LYS A 294 -2.42 15.03 39.47
CA LYS A 294 -2.76 14.81 38.06
C LYS A 294 -1.57 15.31 37.22
N ILE A 295 -0.97 14.42 36.45
CA ILE A 295 0.08 14.75 35.49
C ILE A 295 -0.58 14.62 34.12
N GLU A 296 -0.79 15.76 33.47
CA GLU A 296 -1.00 15.86 32.03
C GLU A 296 0.25 15.33 31.32
N SER A 297 0.01 14.52 30.29
CA SER A 297 1.04 13.78 29.57
C SER A 297 1.86 14.71 28.67
N GLU A 298 3.04 15.12 29.13
CA GLU A 298 4.11 15.62 28.26
C GLU A 298 4.75 14.43 27.52
N VAL A 299 4.54 14.38 26.20
CA VAL A 299 5.30 13.50 25.30
C VAL A 299 6.50 14.29 24.79
N LYS A 300 7.70 13.79 25.12
CA LYS A 300 8.99 14.31 24.65
C LYS A 300 9.38 13.65 23.33
N GLY A 301 9.75 14.45 22.33
CA GLY A 301 10.41 13.98 21.11
C GLY A 301 10.42 14.99 19.95
N GLU A 302 11.53 15.75 19.88
CA GLU A 302 12.22 16.31 18.69
C GLU A 302 11.51 17.34 17.78
N ASP A 303 11.79 18.62 18.10
CA ASP A 303 12.13 19.76 17.24
C ASP A 303 11.65 19.77 15.78
N SER A 304 10.42 20.27 15.59
CA SER A 304 9.93 21.15 14.49
C SER A 304 8.42 21.00 14.19
N HIS A 305 7.71 20.15 14.94
CA HIS A 305 6.27 19.91 14.75
C HIS A 305 5.34 20.56 15.81
N GLU A 306 5.87 21.33 16.77
CA GLU A 306 5.07 21.93 17.86
C GLU A 306 4.03 22.96 17.35
N ASP A 307 4.38 23.75 16.33
CA ASP A 307 3.45 24.73 15.71
C ASP A 307 2.36 24.05 14.85
N GLU A 308 2.61 22.83 14.36
CA GLU A 308 1.70 22.12 13.44
C GLU A 308 0.60 21.35 14.18
N ILE A 309 0.91 20.76 15.34
CA ILE A 309 -0.07 20.04 16.16
C ILE A 309 -1.09 21.02 16.77
N THR A 310 -0.66 22.19 17.22
CA THR A 310 -1.54 23.23 17.77
C THR A 310 -2.56 23.76 16.75
N PHE A 311 -2.20 23.87 15.46
CA PHE A 311 -3.16 24.27 14.42
C PHE A 311 -4.18 23.16 14.12
N ALA A 312 -3.76 21.89 14.08
CA ALA A 312 -4.66 20.76 13.85
C ALA A 312 -5.69 20.61 14.98
N GLU A 313 -5.30 20.84 16.24
CA GLU A 313 -6.21 20.81 17.39
C GLU A 313 -7.35 21.85 17.29
N SER A 314 -7.09 23.02 16.70
CA SER A 314 -8.11 24.07 16.54
C SER A 314 -9.24 23.72 15.56
N LEU A 315 -9.01 22.74 14.69
CA LEU A 315 -9.96 22.29 13.65
C LEU A 315 -10.72 21.02 14.08
N GLN A 316 -10.50 20.54 15.31
CA GLN A 316 -11.16 19.36 15.82
C GLN A 316 -12.58 19.69 16.30
N PHE A 317 -13.57 19.07 15.66
CA PHE A 317 -14.96 19.11 16.09
C PHE A 317 -15.25 18.03 17.13
N ASN A 318 -16.11 18.35 18.09
CA ASN A 318 -16.68 17.36 19.00
C ASN A 318 -17.68 16.45 18.26
N PHE A 319 -17.67 15.14 18.55
CA PHE A 319 -18.57 14.17 17.93
C PHE A 319 -20.06 14.53 18.12
N ASP A 320 -20.47 14.98 19.31
CA ASP A 320 -21.85 15.35 19.60
C ASP A 320 -22.33 16.50 18.69
N THR A 321 -21.46 17.46 18.39
CA THR A 321 -21.74 18.57 17.46
C THR A 321 -22.02 18.03 16.06
N ILE A 322 -21.18 17.11 15.57
CA ILE A 322 -21.33 16.52 14.23
C ILE A 322 -22.52 15.56 14.16
N ARG A 323 -22.76 14.80 15.24
CA ARG A 323 -23.94 13.93 15.37
C ARG A 323 -25.22 14.76 15.31
N ALA A 324 -25.30 15.87 16.02
CA ALA A 324 -26.44 16.78 15.96
C ALA A 324 -26.59 17.41 14.56
N ALA A 325 -25.51 17.91 13.98
CA ALA A 325 -25.51 18.56 12.67
C ALA A 325 -25.99 17.64 11.53
N THR A 326 -25.75 16.32 11.65
CA THR A 326 -26.15 15.30 10.65
C THR A 326 -27.46 14.61 10.99
N ASN A 327 -28.18 15.05 12.03
CA ASN A 327 -29.36 14.37 12.58
C ASN A 327 -29.08 12.87 12.86
N GLU A 328 -28.07 12.60 13.68
CA GLU A 328 -27.60 11.26 14.04
C GLU A 328 -27.16 10.40 12.85
N PHE A 329 -26.59 11.03 11.81
CA PHE A 329 -26.24 10.35 10.56
C PHE A 329 -27.46 9.68 9.90
N ALA A 330 -28.62 10.33 9.93
CA ALA A 330 -29.84 9.84 9.30
C ALA A 330 -29.63 9.47 7.81
N ASP A 331 -30.24 8.37 7.37
CA ASP A 331 -30.15 7.93 5.97
C ASP A 331 -30.68 8.97 4.97
N SER A 332 -31.63 9.81 5.38
CA SER A 332 -32.14 10.93 4.57
C SER A 332 -31.07 11.99 4.25
N ASN A 333 -30.04 12.09 5.10
CA ASN A 333 -28.91 13.00 4.91
C ASN A 333 -27.75 12.32 4.18
N LYS A 334 -27.84 11.03 3.85
CA LYS A 334 -26.76 10.31 3.18
C LYS A 334 -26.61 10.78 1.74
N LEU A 335 -25.47 11.37 1.42
CA LEU A 335 -25.12 11.86 0.09
C LEU A 335 -24.58 10.74 -0.80
N GLY A 336 -23.88 9.77 -0.21
CA GLY A 336 -23.30 8.64 -0.92
C GLY A 336 -22.51 7.72 0.01
N GLN A 337 -22.06 6.58 -0.53
CA GLN A 337 -21.18 5.65 0.18
C GLN A 337 -20.22 5.02 -0.82
N GLY A 338 -18.92 5.03 -0.49
CA GLY A 338 -17.86 4.37 -1.25
C GLY A 338 -17.08 3.39 -0.37
N GLY A 339 -15.98 2.85 -0.90
CA GLY A 339 -15.11 1.92 -0.16
C GLY A 339 -14.49 2.51 1.11
N PHE A 340 -14.44 3.85 1.22
CA PHE A 340 -13.80 4.56 2.31
C PHE A 340 -14.75 4.98 3.43
N GLY A 341 -16.06 4.94 3.19
CA GLY A 341 -17.05 5.40 4.15
C GLY A 341 -18.31 5.96 3.53
N ALA A 342 -19.23 6.36 4.39
CA ALA A 342 -20.47 7.05 4.01
C ALA A 342 -20.31 8.56 4.20
N VAL A 343 -20.88 9.35 3.29
CA VAL A 343 -20.87 10.81 3.35
C VAL A 343 -22.28 11.29 3.65
N TYR A 344 -22.42 12.19 4.62
CA TYR A 344 -23.68 12.75 5.08
C TYR A 344 -23.70 14.26 4.93
N ARG A 345 -24.81 14.83 4.49
CA ARG A 345 -25.09 16.26 4.60
C ARG A 345 -25.36 16.60 6.07
N GLY A 346 -24.87 17.74 6.50
CA GLY A 346 -25.18 18.29 7.82
C GLY A 346 -25.26 19.80 7.79
N GLN A 347 -25.83 20.36 8.85
CA GLN A 347 -25.87 21.80 9.08
C GLN A 347 -25.36 22.09 10.48
N LEU A 348 -24.27 22.86 10.57
CA LEU A 348 -23.74 23.32 11.85
C LEU A 348 -24.70 24.33 12.49
N SER A 349 -24.58 24.54 13.80
CA SER A 349 -25.44 25.46 14.57
C SER A 349 -25.39 26.92 14.10
N ASN A 350 -24.31 27.31 13.42
CA ASN A 350 -24.15 28.62 12.78
C ASN A 350 -24.86 28.72 11.41
N GLY A 351 -25.57 27.68 10.98
CA GLY A 351 -26.26 27.60 9.68
C GLY A 351 -25.40 27.11 8.52
N GLN A 352 -24.09 26.93 8.73
CA GLN A 352 -23.16 26.48 7.68
C GLN A 352 -23.45 25.03 7.28
N GLU A 353 -23.68 24.82 5.99
CA GLU A 353 -23.82 23.47 5.42
C GLU A 353 -22.46 22.78 5.28
N ILE A 354 -22.44 21.49 5.63
CA ILE A 354 -21.24 20.65 5.64
C ILE A 354 -21.51 19.28 5.02
N ALA A 355 -20.45 18.66 4.50
CA ALA A 355 -20.43 17.27 4.10
C ALA A 355 -19.52 16.48 5.07
N VAL A 356 -20.07 15.48 5.75
CA VAL A 356 -19.37 14.69 6.76
C VAL A 356 -19.06 13.31 6.20
N LYS A 357 -17.79 13.05 5.89
CA LYS A 357 -17.29 11.74 5.48
C LYS A 357 -16.97 10.93 6.74
N ARG A 358 -17.79 9.92 7.03
CA ARG A 358 -17.60 8.98 8.12
C ARG A 358 -16.83 7.78 7.63
N LEU A 359 -15.56 7.69 8.03
CA LEU A 359 -14.68 6.61 7.58
C LEU A 359 -15.06 5.28 8.25
N SER A 360 -14.82 4.19 7.54
CA SER A 360 -15.11 2.84 8.07
C SER A 360 -14.34 2.59 9.37
N ARG A 361 -15.03 2.11 10.40
CA ARG A 361 -14.51 1.94 11.76
C ARG A 361 -13.40 0.90 11.88
N ASP A 362 -13.36 -0.07 10.96
CA ASP A 362 -12.58 -1.31 11.11
C ASP A 362 -11.54 -1.55 10.00
N SER A 363 -11.21 -0.55 9.16
CA SER A 363 -10.17 -0.72 8.12
C SER A 363 -8.90 0.07 8.44
N GLY A 364 -7.73 -0.59 8.38
CA GLY A 364 -6.43 0.08 8.47
C GLY A 364 -6.24 1.15 7.39
N GLN A 365 -6.91 0.99 6.25
CA GLN A 365 -6.98 1.98 5.19
C GLN A 365 -7.67 3.27 5.63
N GLY A 366 -8.83 3.21 6.29
CA GLY A 366 -9.54 4.40 6.75
C GLY A 366 -8.72 5.24 7.74
N ASN A 367 -7.93 4.61 8.62
CA ASN A 367 -7.04 5.33 9.53
C ASN A 367 -5.89 6.06 8.80
N MET A 368 -5.28 5.44 7.78
CA MET A 368 -4.24 6.10 6.99
C MET A 368 -4.80 7.27 6.16
N GLU A 369 -5.96 7.07 5.54
CA GLU A 369 -6.65 8.14 4.78
C GLU A 369 -7.03 9.29 5.69
N PHE A 370 -7.57 9.01 6.87
CA PHE A 370 -7.85 10.02 7.89
C PHE A 370 -6.60 10.85 8.20
N LYS A 371 -5.47 10.21 8.53
CA LYS A 371 -4.22 10.92 8.83
C LYS A 371 -3.73 11.74 7.64
N ASN A 372 -3.79 11.19 6.43
CA ASN A 372 -3.38 11.91 5.22
C ASN A 372 -4.25 13.15 4.98
N GLU A 373 -5.58 13.01 5.03
CA GLU A 373 -6.50 14.13 4.79
C GLU A 373 -6.38 15.19 5.89
N VAL A 374 -6.25 14.80 7.17
CA VAL A 374 -6.05 15.72 8.30
C VAL A 374 -4.74 16.50 8.15
N LEU A 375 -3.64 15.85 7.76
CA LEU A 375 -2.36 16.52 7.52
C LEU A 375 -2.45 17.56 6.38
N LEU A 376 -3.34 17.34 5.42
CA LEU A 376 -3.57 18.22 4.28
C LEU A 376 -4.49 19.41 4.60
N VAL A 377 -5.32 19.36 5.65
CA VAL A 377 -6.25 20.44 6.07
C VAL A 377 -5.54 21.80 6.12
N ALA A 378 -4.36 21.83 6.72
CA ALA A 378 -3.59 23.06 6.94
C ALA A 378 -2.89 23.58 5.67
N LYS A 379 -2.85 22.78 4.60
CA LYS A 379 -1.97 23.00 3.44
C LYS A 379 -2.73 23.33 2.16
N LEU A 380 -3.98 22.89 2.04
CA LEU A 380 -4.78 23.00 0.81
C LEU A 380 -5.83 24.11 0.89
N GLN A 381 -5.58 25.23 0.21
CA GLN A 381 -6.57 26.27 0.01
C GLN A 381 -6.52 26.76 -1.45
N HIS A 382 -7.49 26.35 -2.24
CA HIS A 382 -7.59 26.76 -3.64
C HIS A 382 -9.03 26.63 -4.15
N ARG A 383 -9.47 27.53 -5.03
CA ARG A 383 -10.87 27.61 -5.50
C ARG A 383 -11.35 26.35 -6.23
N ASN A 384 -10.41 25.59 -6.83
CA ASN A 384 -10.69 24.35 -7.56
C ASN A 384 -10.38 23.09 -6.73
N LEU A 385 -10.24 23.19 -5.41
CA LEU A 385 -10.14 22.04 -4.49
C LEU A 385 -11.26 22.15 -3.45
N VAL A 386 -11.82 21.02 -3.04
CA VAL A 386 -12.82 20.98 -1.97
C VAL A 386 -12.15 21.28 -0.63
N LYS A 387 -12.69 22.26 0.10
CA LYS A 387 -12.16 22.68 1.39
C LYS A 387 -12.53 21.69 2.51
N LEU A 388 -11.52 21.11 3.14
CA LEU A 388 -11.67 20.41 4.41
C LEU A 388 -11.75 21.46 5.53
N LEU A 389 -12.87 21.48 6.25
CA LEU A 389 -13.17 22.44 7.32
C LEU A 389 -12.65 21.99 8.68
N GLY A 390 -12.49 20.68 8.88
CA GLY A 390 -11.98 20.10 10.11
C GLY A 390 -12.19 18.60 10.18
N PHE A 391 -11.96 18.03 11.36
CA PHE A 391 -12.08 16.58 11.59
C PHE A 391 -12.66 16.29 12.97
N CYS A 392 -13.18 15.09 13.17
CA CYS A 392 -13.58 14.57 14.48
C CYS A 392 -12.82 13.27 14.75
N LEU A 393 -12.17 13.22 15.91
CA LEU A 393 -11.40 12.09 16.40
C LEU A 393 -11.85 11.75 17.82
N GLU A 394 -12.75 10.77 17.96
CA GLU A 394 -13.25 10.34 19.27
C GLU A 394 -13.42 8.82 19.33
N GLY A 395 -12.66 8.15 20.19
CA GLY A 395 -12.66 6.68 20.27
C GLY A 395 -12.36 6.02 18.92
N ARG A 396 -13.37 5.35 18.33
CA ARG A 396 -13.31 4.72 17.00
C ARG A 396 -13.90 5.59 15.87
N GLU A 397 -14.46 6.75 16.19
CA GLU A 397 -15.01 7.64 15.18
C GLU A 397 -13.87 8.42 14.52
N ARG A 398 -13.89 8.41 13.18
CA ARG A 398 -12.96 9.13 12.30
C ARG A 398 -13.83 9.84 11.26
N LEU A 399 -14.10 11.12 11.49
CA LEU A 399 -14.95 11.92 10.61
C LEU A 399 -14.14 13.05 10.00
N LEU A 400 -14.35 13.29 8.71
CA LEU A 400 -13.79 14.43 8.00
C LEU A 400 -14.94 15.35 7.59
N ILE A 401 -14.81 16.64 7.89
CA ILE A 401 -15.86 17.63 7.72
C ILE A 401 -15.45 18.57 6.58
N TYR A 402 -16.14 18.48 5.46
CA TYR A 402 -15.92 19.25 4.26
C TYR A 402 -16.95 20.36 4.08
N GLU A 403 -16.64 21.35 3.25
CA GLU A 403 -17.67 22.21 2.68
C GLU A 403 -18.69 21.38 1.90
N PHE A 404 -19.97 21.74 1.99
CA PHE A 404 -20.99 21.11 1.17
C PHE A 404 -20.94 21.67 -0.25
N VAL A 405 -20.84 20.78 -1.25
CA VAL A 405 -20.78 21.14 -2.67
C VAL A 405 -22.08 20.66 -3.36
N PRO A 406 -22.97 21.57 -3.79
CA PRO A 406 -24.37 21.23 -4.03
C PRO A 406 -24.67 20.49 -5.33
N ASN A 407 -23.91 20.74 -6.41
CA ASN A 407 -24.21 20.13 -7.70
C ASN A 407 -23.68 18.70 -7.86
N LYS A 408 -23.18 18.06 -6.79
CA LYS A 408 -22.61 16.68 -6.83
C LYS A 408 -21.38 16.58 -7.72
N SER A 409 -21.04 15.36 -8.16
CA SER A 409 -19.85 15.03 -8.94
C SER A 409 -20.07 15.14 -10.46
N LEU A 410 -18.98 15.28 -11.21
CA LEU A 410 -18.99 15.44 -12.67
C LEU A 410 -19.59 14.22 -13.38
N ASP A 411 -19.27 13.01 -12.92
CA ASP A 411 -19.77 11.74 -13.47
C ASP A 411 -21.32 11.64 -13.44
N TYR A 412 -21.96 12.28 -12.45
CA TYR A 412 -23.42 12.40 -12.34
C TYR A 412 -24.04 13.11 -13.54
N PHE A 413 -23.31 14.04 -14.17
CA PHE A 413 -23.78 14.76 -15.36
C PHE A 413 -23.29 14.10 -16.64
N ILE A 414 -21.98 13.92 -16.81
CA ILE A 414 -21.40 13.59 -18.13
C ILE A 414 -21.81 12.21 -18.64
N PHE A 415 -22.07 11.25 -17.75
CA PHE A 415 -22.45 9.89 -18.13
C PHE A 415 -23.96 9.65 -18.16
N ASP A 416 -24.76 10.60 -17.68
CA ASP A 416 -26.22 10.51 -17.73
C ASP A 416 -26.75 11.09 -19.05
N PRO A 417 -27.53 10.32 -19.84
CA PRO A 417 -28.04 10.76 -21.14
C PRO A 417 -28.83 12.08 -21.14
N ILE A 418 -29.48 12.42 -20.02
CA ILE A 418 -30.33 13.60 -19.89
C ILE A 418 -29.54 14.76 -19.27
N LYS A 419 -28.77 14.49 -18.20
CA LYS A 419 -28.07 15.53 -17.46
C LYS A 419 -26.85 16.06 -18.19
N LYS A 420 -26.23 15.29 -19.09
CA LYS A 420 -25.09 15.77 -19.88
C LYS A 420 -25.41 17.00 -20.73
N ALA A 421 -26.68 17.18 -21.11
CA ALA A 421 -27.16 18.36 -21.83
C ALA A 421 -27.12 19.66 -20.99
N GLN A 422 -26.95 19.56 -19.68
CA GLN A 422 -26.74 20.71 -18.79
C GLN A 422 -25.29 21.21 -18.81
N LEU A 423 -24.37 20.45 -19.40
CA LEU A 423 -22.97 20.79 -19.58
C LEU A 423 -22.70 21.09 -21.05
N ASP A 424 -22.99 22.33 -21.43
CA ASP A 424 -22.61 22.90 -22.73
C ASP A 424 -21.08 22.96 -22.91
N TRP A 425 -20.61 23.28 -24.11
CA TRP A 425 -19.16 23.28 -24.37
C TRP A 425 -18.42 24.24 -23.45
N GLN A 426 -18.94 25.45 -23.25
CA GLN A 426 -18.29 26.46 -22.42
C GLN A 426 -18.12 25.99 -20.96
N ARG A 427 -19.13 25.34 -20.39
CA ARG A 427 -19.06 24.74 -19.05
C ARG A 427 -18.04 23.61 -19.01
N ARG A 428 -18.06 22.70 -19.99
CA ARG A 428 -17.07 21.60 -20.07
C ARG A 428 -15.64 22.13 -20.18
N TYR A 429 -15.42 23.16 -20.98
CA TYR A 429 -14.13 23.82 -21.12
C TYR A 429 -13.67 24.50 -19.81
N ASN A 430 -14.58 25.21 -19.13
CA ASN A 430 -14.30 25.80 -17.82
C ASN A 430 -13.98 24.73 -16.77
N ILE A 431 -14.64 23.58 -16.82
CA ILE A 431 -14.37 22.41 -15.96
C ILE A 431 -12.96 21.87 -16.25
N ILE A 432 -12.59 21.64 -17.52
CA ILE A 432 -11.24 21.19 -17.90
C ILE A 432 -10.18 22.17 -17.37
N GLY A 433 -10.35 23.47 -17.63
CA GLY A 433 -9.41 24.50 -17.20
C GLY A 433 -9.33 24.64 -15.67
N GLY A 434 -10.45 24.47 -14.96
CA GLY A 434 -10.49 24.52 -13.50
C GLY A 434 -9.81 23.31 -12.85
N ILE A 435 -10.02 22.10 -13.39
CA ILE A 435 -9.28 20.91 -12.95
C ILE A 435 -7.79 21.12 -13.19
N ALA A 436 -7.39 21.59 -14.38
CA ALA A 436 -5.99 21.81 -14.70
C ALA A 436 -5.30 22.78 -13.72
N ARG A 437 -5.98 23.89 -13.36
CA ARG A 437 -5.52 24.83 -12.33
C ARG A 437 -5.44 24.21 -10.94
N GLY A 438 -6.43 23.37 -10.58
CA GLY A 438 -6.42 22.64 -9.32
C GLY A 438 -5.22 21.70 -9.20
N ILE A 439 -4.92 20.94 -10.24
CA ILE A 439 -3.76 20.01 -10.25
C ILE A 439 -2.44 20.80 -10.29
N LEU A 440 -2.35 21.88 -11.07
CA LEU A 440 -1.18 22.77 -11.07
C LEU A 440 -0.86 23.27 -9.66
N TYR A 441 -1.88 23.71 -8.93
CA TYR A 441 -1.69 24.14 -7.54
C TYR A 441 -1.10 23.03 -6.67
N LEU A 442 -1.57 21.78 -6.80
CA LEU A 442 -1.06 20.63 -6.06
C LEU A 442 0.39 20.28 -6.42
N HIS A 443 0.78 20.43 -7.70
CA HIS A 443 2.07 19.97 -8.20
C HIS A 443 3.20 20.99 -8.03
N GLU A 444 2.89 22.29 -8.17
CA GLU A 444 3.87 23.35 -8.34
C GLU A 444 3.64 24.55 -7.39
N ASP A 445 2.40 25.02 -7.19
CA ASP A 445 2.15 26.27 -6.44
C ASP A 445 1.95 26.07 -4.92
N SER A 446 1.68 24.85 -4.46
CA SER A 446 1.55 24.55 -3.03
C SER A 446 2.91 24.45 -2.34
N ARG A 447 2.95 24.75 -1.03
CA ARG A 447 4.19 24.73 -0.21
C ARG A 447 4.96 23.40 -0.30
N LEU A 448 4.23 22.30 -0.45
CA LEU A 448 4.78 20.97 -0.70
C LEU A 448 4.14 20.45 -1.99
N ARG A 449 4.85 19.61 -2.74
CA ARG A 449 4.28 18.92 -3.90
C ARG A 449 3.35 17.82 -3.41
N ILE A 450 2.15 17.78 -3.97
CA ILE A 450 1.07 16.87 -3.58
C ILE A 450 0.64 16.08 -4.81
N ILE A 451 0.74 14.76 -4.76
CA ILE A 451 0.26 13.87 -5.82
C ILE A 451 -1.06 13.26 -5.37
N HIS A 452 -2.13 13.45 -6.14
CA HIS A 452 -3.49 13.05 -5.78
C HIS A 452 -3.71 11.53 -5.86
N ARG A 453 -3.26 10.90 -6.96
CA ARG A 453 -3.30 9.44 -7.25
C ARG A 453 -4.67 8.80 -7.45
N ASP A 454 -5.78 9.48 -7.14
CA ASP A 454 -7.14 9.00 -7.47
C ASP A 454 -7.98 10.08 -8.18
N LEU A 455 -7.42 10.74 -9.19
CA LEU A 455 -8.15 11.68 -10.04
C LEU A 455 -9.09 10.91 -10.98
N LYS A 456 -10.39 11.20 -10.90
CA LYS A 456 -11.46 10.57 -11.70
C LYS A 456 -12.72 11.42 -11.69
N ALA A 457 -13.66 11.16 -12.59
CA ALA A 457 -14.85 12.00 -12.76
C ALA A 457 -15.73 12.07 -11.49
N SER A 458 -15.82 10.98 -10.72
CA SER A 458 -16.58 10.96 -9.45
C SER A 458 -15.91 11.75 -8.31
N ASN A 459 -14.62 12.08 -8.43
CA ASN A 459 -13.89 12.89 -7.46
C ASN A 459 -13.82 14.38 -7.86
N ILE A 460 -14.45 14.79 -8.96
CA ILE A 460 -14.61 16.20 -9.34
C ILE A 460 -16.01 16.65 -8.95
N LEU A 461 -16.14 17.45 -7.89
CA LEU A 461 -17.41 18.04 -7.48
C LEU A 461 -17.66 19.37 -8.20
N LEU A 462 -18.92 19.79 -8.32
CA LEU A 462 -19.33 21.03 -8.96
C LEU A 462 -20.01 21.96 -7.94
N ASP A 463 -19.49 23.19 -7.81
CA ASP A 463 -20.11 24.21 -6.95
C ASP A 463 -21.37 24.84 -7.57
N GLU A 464 -21.98 25.80 -6.90
CA GLU A 464 -23.23 26.46 -7.29
C GLU A 464 -23.16 27.04 -8.71
N GLU A 465 -22.02 27.59 -9.09
CA GLU A 465 -21.75 28.15 -10.42
C GLU A 465 -21.18 27.13 -11.42
N MET A 466 -21.22 25.84 -11.11
CA MET A 466 -20.72 24.73 -11.93
C MET A 466 -19.20 24.75 -12.15
N ASN A 467 -18.43 25.38 -11.27
CA ASN A 467 -16.98 25.28 -11.30
C ASN A 467 -16.50 23.97 -10.66
N PRO A 468 -15.41 23.38 -11.18
CA PRO A 468 -14.88 22.12 -10.65
C PRO A 468 -14.12 22.33 -9.35
N LYS A 469 -14.32 21.40 -8.41
CA LYS A 469 -13.53 21.23 -7.19
C LYS A 469 -13.06 19.80 -7.05
N ILE A 470 -11.74 19.60 -7.05
CA ILE A 470 -11.11 18.29 -6.83
C ILE A 470 -11.32 17.88 -5.37
N SER A 471 -11.76 16.64 -5.16
CA SER A 471 -12.08 16.06 -3.85
C SER A 471 -11.40 14.72 -3.64
N ASP A 472 -11.48 14.20 -2.41
CA ASP A 472 -10.99 12.87 -2.00
C ASP A 472 -9.45 12.70 -2.01
N PHE A 473 -8.80 13.40 -1.08
CA PHE A 473 -7.34 13.37 -0.89
C PHE A 473 -6.84 12.21 -0.01
N GLY A 474 -7.68 11.23 0.34
CA GLY A 474 -7.30 10.08 1.20
C GLY A 474 -6.06 9.34 0.72
N MET A 475 -5.90 9.33 -0.60
CA MET A 475 -4.84 8.62 -1.31
C MET A 475 -3.65 9.52 -1.66
N ALA A 476 -3.71 10.80 -1.33
CA ALA A 476 -2.68 11.75 -1.70
C ALA A 476 -1.34 11.46 -0.99
N ARG A 477 -0.25 11.92 -1.60
CA ARG A 477 1.10 11.83 -1.03
C ARG A 477 1.80 13.18 -1.09
N LEU A 478 2.39 13.55 0.04
CA LEU A 478 3.35 14.64 0.11
C LEU A 478 4.69 14.14 -0.43
N VAL A 479 5.27 14.92 -1.33
CA VAL A 479 6.59 14.67 -1.92
C VAL A 479 7.40 15.96 -1.73
N HIS A 480 8.65 15.87 -1.30
CA HIS A 480 9.50 17.05 -1.21
C HIS A 480 9.73 17.64 -2.61
N MET A 481 9.87 18.97 -2.75
CA MET A 481 9.99 19.59 -4.09
C MET A 481 11.17 19.02 -4.91
N ASP A 482 12.24 18.59 -4.23
CA ASP A 482 13.43 17.99 -4.83
C ASP A 482 13.24 16.53 -5.28
N GLU A 483 12.19 15.86 -4.80
CA GLU A 483 11.83 14.50 -5.21
C GLU A 483 10.90 14.56 -6.44
N THR A 484 11.35 14.00 -7.56
CA THR A 484 10.60 14.00 -8.82
C THR A 484 9.58 12.87 -8.92
N GLN A 485 9.77 11.80 -8.15
CA GLN A 485 8.99 10.57 -8.21
C GLN A 485 9.01 9.87 -6.85
N GLY A 486 7.87 9.31 -6.43
CA GLY A 486 7.75 8.42 -5.28
C GLY A 486 7.48 6.98 -5.71
N ASN A 487 7.91 6.02 -4.89
CA ASN A 487 7.60 4.60 -5.08
C ASN A 487 6.63 4.14 -3.99
N THR A 488 5.70 3.25 -4.32
CA THR A 488 4.81 2.62 -3.35
C THR A 488 4.61 1.14 -3.67
N SER A 489 4.61 0.31 -2.63
CA SER A 489 4.22 -1.11 -2.73
C SER A 489 2.72 -1.31 -2.86
N ARG A 490 1.93 -0.28 -2.55
CA ARG A 490 0.47 -0.33 -2.54
C ARG A 490 -0.08 0.47 -3.72
N ILE A 491 -0.43 -0.23 -4.79
CA ILE A 491 -1.16 0.36 -5.92
C ILE A 491 -2.59 0.61 -5.46
N VAL A 492 -2.99 1.87 -5.49
CA VAL A 492 -4.26 2.34 -4.96
C VAL A 492 -4.81 3.43 -5.86
N GLY A 493 -6.13 3.50 -6.02
CA GLY A 493 -6.83 4.44 -6.91
C GLY A 493 -7.82 3.70 -7.81
N THR A 494 -8.24 4.32 -8.91
CA THR A 494 -9.28 3.76 -9.80
C THR A 494 -8.69 3.29 -11.13
N TYR A 495 -8.83 1.99 -11.41
CA TYR A 495 -8.43 1.39 -12.68
C TYR A 495 -9.07 2.14 -13.87
N GLY A 496 -8.30 2.33 -14.95
CA GLY A 496 -8.67 3.16 -16.10
C GLY A 496 -8.16 4.61 -16.03
N TYR A 497 -7.93 5.15 -14.83
CA TYR A 497 -7.30 6.46 -14.62
C TYR A 497 -5.83 6.37 -14.21
N MET A 498 -5.38 5.19 -13.77
CA MET A 498 -4.01 4.98 -13.31
C MET A 498 -3.03 4.97 -14.47
N ALA A 499 -1.91 5.67 -14.29
CA ALA A 499 -0.83 5.64 -15.26
C ALA A 499 -0.15 4.25 -15.32
N PRO A 500 0.36 3.83 -16.49
CA PRO A 500 0.96 2.50 -16.66
C PRO A 500 2.15 2.27 -15.75
N GLU A 501 3.04 3.25 -15.58
CA GLU A 501 4.20 3.14 -14.70
C GLU A 501 3.80 2.95 -13.23
N TYR A 502 2.64 3.48 -12.85
CA TYR A 502 2.08 3.33 -11.52
C TYR A 502 1.51 1.93 -11.31
N VAL A 503 0.76 1.41 -12.29
CA VAL A 503 0.18 0.06 -12.23
C VAL A 503 1.24 -1.03 -12.33
N LEU A 504 2.25 -0.86 -13.19
CA LEU A 504 3.25 -1.88 -13.47
C LEU A 504 4.38 -1.89 -12.43
N TYR A 505 4.79 -0.72 -11.95
CA TYR A 505 6.01 -0.58 -11.13
C TYR A 505 5.78 0.11 -9.78
N GLY A 506 4.54 0.51 -9.45
CA GLY A 506 4.25 1.25 -8.22
C GLY A 506 4.86 2.65 -8.17
N GLN A 507 5.25 3.19 -9.34
CA GLN A 507 5.90 4.49 -9.46
C GLN A 507 4.86 5.60 -9.66
N PHE A 508 4.80 6.57 -8.75
CA PHE A 508 3.89 7.71 -8.85
C PHE A 508 4.64 9.03 -8.90
N SER A 509 4.13 9.97 -9.68
CA SER A 509 4.67 11.33 -9.76
C SER A 509 3.55 12.30 -10.16
N ALA A 510 3.89 13.58 -10.27
CA ALA A 510 3.02 14.58 -10.91
C ALA A 510 2.55 14.12 -12.30
N LYS A 511 3.38 13.38 -13.04
CA LYS A 511 3.03 12.85 -14.37
C LYS A 511 2.01 11.72 -14.35
N SER A 512 1.83 11.04 -13.22
CA SER A 512 0.79 10.03 -13.06
C SER A 512 -0.58 10.70 -12.91
N ASP A 513 -0.67 11.82 -12.18
CA ASP A 513 -1.87 12.68 -12.13
C ASP A 513 -2.15 13.35 -13.49
N VAL A 514 -1.10 13.75 -14.23
CA VAL A 514 -1.25 14.26 -15.62
C VAL A 514 -1.90 13.20 -16.51
N PHE A 515 -1.51 11.94 -16.39
CA PHE A 515 -2.15 10.85 -17.12
C PHE A 515 -3.65 10.74 -16.78
N SER A 516 -3.99 10.73 -15.48
CA SER A 516 -5.39 10.71 -15.04
C SER A 516 -6.19 11.92 -15.54
N PHE A 517 -5.56 13.11 -15.60
CA PHE A 517 -6.14 14.30 -16.22
C PHE A 517 -6.41 14.10 -17.71
N GLY A 518 -5.50 13.48 -18.46
CA GLY A 518 -5.71 13.15 -19.87
C GLY A 518 -6.95 12.28 -20.10
N VAL A 519 -7.15 11.27 -19.25
CA VAL A 519 -8.35 10.42 -19.26
C VAL A 519 -9.60 11.26 -18.96
N LEU A 520 -9.56 12.11 -17.92
CA LEU A 520 -10.67 12.99 -17.55
C LEU A 520 -11.09 13.92 -18.69
N VAL A 521 -10.13 14.53 -19.39
CA VAL A 521 -10.41 15.41 -20.52
C VAL A 521 -11.17 14.68 -21.62
N LEU A 522 -10.75 13.44 -21.95
CA LEU A 522 -11.41 12.64 -22.98
C LEU A 522 -12.82 12.18 -22.53
N GLU A 523 -13.01 11.87 -21.25
CA GLU A 523 -14.35 11.57 -20.71
C GLU A 523 -15.28 12.78 -20.76
N ILE A 524 -14.77 13.97 -20.45
CA ILE A 524 -15.54 15.23 -20.51
C ILE A 524 -15.97 15.53 -21.95
N ILE A 525 -15.07 15.37 -22.93
CA ILE A 525 -15.37 15.67 -24.34
C ILE A 525 -16.32 14.65 -24.94
N SER A 526 -16.15 13.36 -24.62
CA SER A 526 -16.98 12.28 -25.17
C SER A 526 -18.31 12.08 -24.46
N GLY A 527 -18.43 12.49 -23.19
CA GLY A 527 -19.59 12.15 -22.36
C GLY A 527 -19.73 10.64 -22.16
N GLN A 528 -18.62 9.88 -22.22
CA GLN A 528 -18.56 8.43 -22.11
C GLN A 528 -17.53 7.99 -21.06
N LYS A 529 -17.80 6.85 -20.39
CA LYS A 529 -16.90 6.24 -19.41
C LYS A 529 -15.71 5.57 -20.09
N ASN A 530 -14.54 5.59 -19.45
CA ASN A 530 -13.32 5.01 -20.03
C ASN A 530 -13.36 3.48 -20.30
N SER A 531 -14.21 2.73 -19.60
CA SER A 531 -14.17 1.26 -19.56
C SER A 531 -15.18 0.56 -20.49
N GLY A 532 -15.91 1.27 -21.35
CA GLY A 532 -17.06 0.67 -22.01
C GLY A 532 -17.57 1.31 -23.29
N ILE A 533 -16.70 1.69 -24.22
CA ILE A 533 -17.17 2.08 -25.56
C ILE A 533 -17.55 0.81 -26.31
N ARG A 534 -18.85 0.57 -26.46
CA ARG A 534 -19.36 -0.52 -27.30
C ARG A 534 -19.35 -0.08 -28.76
N HIS A 535 -18.54 -0.74 -29.58
CA HIS A 535 -18.63 -0.64 -31.03
C HIS A 535 -19.01 -2.02 -31.61
N GLY A 536 -20.31 -2.22 -31.83
CA GLY A 536 -20.83 -3.54 -32.19
C GLY A 536 -20.59 -4.57 -31.08
N GLU A 537 -19.85 -5.64 -31.40
CA GLU A 537 -19.49 -6.72 -30.46
C GLU A 537 -18.20 -6.45 -29.67
N ASN A 538 -17.39 -5.45 -30.05
CA ASN A 538 -16.12 -5.15 -29.38
C ASN A 538 -16.29 -4.07 -28.30
N VAL A 539 -15.72 -4.32 -27.12
CA VAL A 539 -15.57 -3.33 -26.04
C VAL A 539 -14.18 -2.70 -26.19
N GLU A 540 -14.15 -1.44 -26.59
CA GLU A 540 -12.91 -0.66 -26.71
C GLU A 540 -12.77 0.30 -25.51
N HIS A 541 -11.55 0.47 -25.01
CA HIS A 541 -11.24 1.48 -24.00
C HIS A 541 -11.20 2.88 -24.64
N LEU A 542 -11.68 3.90 -23.92
CA LEU A 542 -11.77 5.28 -24.43
C LEU A 542 -10.43 5.84 -24.93
N LEU A 543 -9.32 5.50 -24.27
CA LEU A 543 -7.98 5.93 -24.73
C LEU A 543 -7.63 5.35 -26.10
N SER A 544 -7.84 4.06 -26.30
CA SER A 544 -7.57 3.37 -27.56
C SER A 544 -8.49 3.89 -28.67
N PHE A 545 -9.77 4.09 -28.36
CA PHE A 545 -10.75 4.70 -29.26
C PHE A 545 -10.34 6.13 -29.66
N ALA A 546 -9.94 6.97 -28.70
CA ALA A 546 -9.54 8.34 -28.95
C ALA A 546 -8.25 8.40 -29.78
N TRP A 547 -7.26 7.56 -29.46
CA TRP A 547 -6.01 7.48 -30.21
C TRP A 547 -6.25 7.07 -31.67
N ARG A 548 -7.04 6.01 -31.90
CA ARG A 548 -7.39 5.52 -33.23
C ARG A 548 -8.08 6.61 -34.06
N ASN A 549 -9.13 7.24 -33.52
CA ASN A 549 -9.85 8.30 -34.22
C ASN A 549 -8.99 9.56 -34.44
N TRP A 550 -8.08 9.88 -33.53
CA TRP A 550 -7.12 10.97 -33.75
C TRP A 550 -6.11 10.65 -34.84
N ARG A 551 -5.56 9.43 -34.86
CA ARG A 551 -4.61 8.98 -35.90
C ARG A 551 -5.25 8.93 -37.28
N ASP A 552 -6.49 8.44 -37.35
CA ASP A 552 -7.23 8.19 -38.59
C ASP A 552 -7.95 9.45 -39.12
N GLY A 553 -7.86 10.58 -38.39
CA GLY A 553 -8.48 11.85 -38.79
C GLY A 553 -9.98 11.98 -38.49
N THR A 554 -10.57 10.99 -37.82
CA THR A 554 -12.00 10.90 -37.47
C THR A 554 -12.32 11.37 -36.05
N THR A 555 -11.50 12.27 -35.50
CA THR A 555 -11.68 12.92 -34.18
C THR A 555 -13.09 13.43 -33.84
N THR A 556 -13.93 13.76 -34.82
CA THR A 556 -15.34 14.11 -34.60
C THR A 556 -16.12 13.01 -33.90
N ASP A 557 -15.73 11.75 -34.10
CA ASP A 557 -16.40 10.58 -33.54
C ASP A 557 -16.15 10.44 -32.02
N ILE A 558 -15.17 11.20 -31.48
CA ILE A 558 -14.87 11.30 -30.05
C ILE A 558 -15.81 12.28 -29.35
N ILE A 559 -16.35 13.26 -30.08
CA ILE A 559 -17.09 14.38 -29.50
C ILE A 559 -18.50 13.94 -29.14
N ASP A 560 -18.94 14.25 -27.91
CA ASP A 560 -20.31 14.05 -27.47
C ASP A 560 -21.30 14.74 -28.44
N PRO A 561 -22.26 14.02 -29.04
CA PRO A 561 -23.22 14.61 -29.99
C PRO A 561 -24.10 15.73 -29.42
N THR A 562 -24.13 15.90 -28.09
CA THR A 562 -24.83 17.02 -27.44
C THR A 562 -24.06 18.34 -27.53
N LEU A 563 -22.75 18.31 -27.87
CA LEU A 563 -21.89 19.49 -28.02
C LEU A 563 -21.99 20.07 -29.44
N ASN A 564 -23.07 20.80 -29.70
CA ASN A 564 -23.32 21.46 -30.99
C ASN A 564 -22.99 22.97 -30.99
N ASP A 565 -22.57 23.50 -29.85
CA ASP A 565 -22.37 24.94 -29.57
C ASP A 565 -20.89 25.35 -29.52
N GLY A 566 -19.97 24.39 -29.43
CA GLY A 566 -18.55 24.64 -29.23
C GLY A 566 -17.76 24.96 -30.49
N SER A 567 -16.67 25.74 -30.33
CA SER A 567 -15.67 25.87 -31.39
C SER A 567 -14.99 24.53 -31.62
N ARG A 568 -15.22 23.94 -32.79
CA ARG A 568 -14.61 22.67 -33.20
C ARG A 568 -13.10 22.68 -32.99
N ASN A 569 -12.42 23.80 -33.24
CA ASN A 569 -10.97 23.94 -33.03
C ASN A 569 -10.57 23.83 -31.56
N GLU A 570 -11.37 24.36 -30.63
CA GLU A 570 -11.10 24.25 -29.20
C GLU A 570 -11.29 22.81 -28.71
N ILE A 571 -12.36 22.14 -29.15
CA ILE A 571 -12.63 20.75 -28.81
C ILE A 571 -11.49 19.86 -29.29
N MET A 572 -11.07 20.05 -30.54
CA MET A 572 -9.95 19.33 -31.16
C MET A 572 -8.64 19.56 -30.40
N ARG A 573 -8.40 20.81 -29.96
CA ARG A 573 -7.26 21.16 -29.13
C ARG A 573 -7.30 20.45 -27.78
N CYS A 574 -8.44 20.36 -27.12
CA CYS A 574 -8.58 19.63 -25.86
C CYS A 574 -8.39 18.11 -26.03
N ILE A 575 -8.88 17.51 -27.11
CA ILE A 575 -8.61 16.09 -27.45
C ILE A 575 -7.09 15.88 -27.58
N HIS A 576 -6.42 16.76 -28.31
CA HIS A 576 -4.97 16.71 -28.51
C HIS A 576 -4.20 16.82 -27.19
N ILE A 577 -4.58 17.76 -26.31
CA ILE A 577 -4.01 17.90 -24.97
C ILE A 577 -4.26 16.64 -24.13
N GLY A 578 -5.47 16.07 -24.18
CA GLY A 578 -5.81 14.83 -23.48
C GLY A 578 -4.90 13.67 -23.89
N LEU A 579 -4.65 13.52 -25.19
CA LEU A 579 -3.72 12.51 -25.74
C LEU A 579 -2.28 12.77 -25.33
N LEU A 580 -1.80 14.03 -25.34
CA LEU A 580 -0.47 14.37 -24.84
C LEU A 580 -0.28 14.00 -23.37
N CYS A 581 -1.32 14.17 -22.57
CA CYS A 581 -1.32 13.81 -21.16
C CYS A 581 -1.33 12.29 -20.93
N ALA A 582 -2.00 11.52 -21.79
CA ALA A 582 -2.16 10.07 -21.69
C ALA A 582 -1.08 9.23 -22.42
N GLN A 583 0.03 9.84 -22.85
CA GLN A 583 1.14 9.15 -23.51
C GLN A 583 1.78 8.11 -22.59
N GLU A 584 2.27 7.00 -23.16
CA GLU A 584 2.95 5.95 -22.38
C GLU A 584 4.25 6.48 -21.73
N ASN A 585 5.10 7.14 -22.52
CA ASN A 585 6.34 7.71 -22.02
C ASN A 585 6.08 8.87 -21.05
N VAL A 586 6.41 8.66 -19.78
CA VAL A 586 6.29 9.63 -18.67
C VAL A 586 6.97 10.96 -18.96
N THR A 587 8.12 10.94 -19.65
CA THR A 587 8.88 12.15 -19.99
C THR A 587 8.23 12.97 -21.12
N ALA A 588 7.47 12.32 -22.00
CA ALA A 588 6.74 12.97 -23.10
C ALA A 588 5.47 13.67 -22.64
N ARG A 589 4.89 13.27 -21.49
CA ARG A 589 3.72 13.94 -20.90
C ARG A 589 4.07 15.38 -20.50
N PRO A 590 3.20 16.38 -20.76
CA PRO A 590 3.44 17.76 -20.33
C PRO A 590 3.40 17.90 -18.80
N THR A 591 3.88 19.03 -18.28
CA THR A 591 3.57 19.46 -16.90
C THR A 591 2.20 20.14 -16.86
N MET A 592 1.59 20.26 -15.69
CA MET A 592 0.32 20.97 -15.58
C MET A 592 0.43 22.46 -15.90
N ALA A 593 1.58 23.09 -15.61
CA ALA A 593 1.83 24.47 -16.05
C ALA A 593 1.79 24.58 -17.59
N SER A 594 2.40 23.62 -18.28
CA SER A 594 2.36 23.53 -19.74
C SER A 594 0.93 23.30 -20.25
N VAL A 595 0.16 22.42 -19.61
CA VAL A 595 -1.26 22.16 -19.97
C VAL A 595 -2.09 23.43 -19.82
N VAL A 596 -1.94 24.18 -18.72
CA VAL A 596 -2.67 25.45 -18.51
C VAL A 596 -2.31 26.47 -19.59
N LEU A 597 -1.04 26.56 -19.99
CA LEU A 597 -0.62 27.41 -21.12
C LEU A 597 -1.21 26.93 -22.45
N MET A 598 -1.23 25.62 -22.71
CA MET A 598 -1.82 25.04 -23.92
C MET A 598 -3.31 25.35 -24.03
N LEU A 599 -4.05 25.31 -22.91
CA LEU A 599 -5.47 25.68 -22.88
C LEU A 599 -5.66 27.19 -23.11
N ASN A 600 -4.89 28.05 -22.45
CA ASN A 600 -5.11 29.51 -22.51
C ASN A 600 -4.55 30.19 -23.77
N SER A 601 -3.60 29.57 -24.48
CA SER A 601 -2.91 30.17 -25.63
C SER A 601 -3.20 29.43 -26.92
N TYR A 602 -4.13 29.95 -27.74
CA TYR A 602 -4.49 29.37 -29.04
C TYR A 602 -3.40 29.49 -30.10
N SER A 603 -2.41 30.39 -29.91
CA SER A 603 -1.27 30.55 -30.82
C SER A 603 -0.14 29.55 -30.56
N LEU A 604 -0.19 28.78 -29.47
CA LEU A 604 0.83 27.80 -29.14
C LEU A 604 0.64 26.52 -29.98
N THR A 605 1.63 26.21 -30.81
CA THR A 605 1.71 24.95 -31.55
C THR A 605 1.94 23.78 -30.59
N LEU A 606 1.08 22.77 -30.67
CA LEU A 606 1.16 21.58 -29.82
C LEU A 606 2.05 20.50 -30.47
N PRO A 607 2.89 19.79 -29.69
CA PRO A 607 3.66 18.65 -30.21
C PRO A 607 2.73 17.51 -30.63
N LEU A 608 3.16 16.66 -31.57
CA LEU A 608 2.39 15.47 -31.94
C LEU A 608 2.39 14.46 -30.77
N PRO A 609 1.22 13.96 -30.32
CA PRO A 609 1.16 12.89 -29.35
C PRO A 609 1.69 11.58 -29.95
N SER A 610 2.41 10.81 -29.14
CA SER A 610 2.78 9.43 -29.43
C SER A 610 1.72 8.43 -28.96
N GLU A 611 1.89 7.16 -29.31
CA GLU A 611 0.97 6.09 -28.96
C GLU A 611 0.67 6.02 -27.45
N THR A 612 -0.61 5.79 -27.13
CA THR A 612 -1.13 5.69 -25.75
C THR A 612 -0.94 4.28 -25.20
N ALA A 613 -0.65 4.16 -23.91
CA ALA A 613 -0.23 2.91 -23.27
C ALA A 613 -1.22 1.72 -23.31
N PHE A 614 -2.50 1.95 -23.62
CA PHE A 614 -3.53 0.91 -23.62
C PHE A 614 -3.80 0.28 -25.00
N VAL A 615 -2.89 0.45 -25.97
CA VAL A 615 -2.88 -0.38 -27.20
C VAL A 615 -2.17 -1.71 -26.90
N LEU A 616 -2.61 -2.42 -25.85
CA LEU A 616 -2.36 -3.86 -25.74
C LEU A 616 -3.53 -4.54 -26.45
N ASP A 617 -3.23 -4.99 -27.66
CA ASP A 617 -4.11 -5.67 -28.60
C ASP A 617 -5.03 -6.68 -27.88
N SER A 618 -6.34 -6.56 -28.11
CA SER A 618 -7.40 -7.36 -27.50
C SER A 618 -7.34 -8.87 -27.82
N ASN A 619 -6.25 -9.34 -28.40
CA ASN A 619 -6.01 -10.74 -28.76
C ASN A 619 -5.18 -11.54 -27.75
N ILE A 620 -4.67 -10.93 -26.67
CA ILE A 620 -4.05 -11.71 -25.58
C ILE A 620 -5.10 -11.99 -24.50
N ARG A 621 -5.78 -13.14 -24.63
CA ARG A 621 -6.50 -13.78 -23.51
C ARG A 621 -5.50 -14.22 -22.44
N SER A 622 -5.00 -13.28 -21.63
CA SER A 622 -4.42 -13.56 -20.32
C SER A 622 -4.17 -12.25 -19.55
N PHE A 623 -5.23 -11.54 -19.18
CA PHE A 623 -5.25 -10.94 -17.85
C PHE A 623 -6.09 -11.89 -16.97
N PRO A 624 -5.65 -12.22 -15.74
CA PRO A 624 -6.45 -13.09 -14.87
C PRO A 624 -7.82 -12.48 -14.66
N ASP A 625 -8.86 -13.29 -14.84
CA ASP A 625 -10.27 -12.97 -14.62
C ASP A 625 -10.47 -12.11 -13.35
N MET A 626 -10.64 -10.81 -13.55
CA MET A 626 -11.16 -9.91 -12.52
C MET A 626 -12.28 -8.99 -13.05
N LEU A 627 -12.64 -9.13 -14.32
CA LEU A 627 -13.81 -8.47 -14.92
C LEU A 627 -14.60 -9.51 -15.72
N LEU A 628 -15.91 -9.55 -15.49
CA LEU A 628 -16.95 -10.35 -16.13
C LEU A 628 -17.26 -11.73 -15.51
N SER A 629 -17.75 -11.68 -14.26
CA SER A 629 -18.86 -12.55 -13.88
C SER A 629 -20.13 -12.11 -14.63
N GLU A 630 -20.35 -12.58 -15.86
CA GLU A 630 -21.69 -12.69 -16.47
C GLU A 630 -21.63 -13.42 -17.83
N HIS A 631 -21.96 -14.71 -17.81
CA HIS A 631 -22.67 -15.49 -18.83
C HIS A 631 -22.45 -15.15 -20.32
N ASN A 632 -21.70 -16.00 -21.05
CA ASN A 632 -22.27 -17.08 -21.89
C ASN A 632 -21.21 -17.73 -22.80
N SER A 633 -21.36 -19.04 -22.93
CA SER A 633 -20.62 -19.98 -23.78
C SER A 633 -20.84 -19.78 -25.28
N ARG A 634 -19.78 -19.86 -26.11
CA ARG A 634 -19.61 -20.79 -27.24
C ARG A 634 -18.36 -20.54 -28.10
N GLU A 635 -17.53 -21.59 -28.17
CA GLU A 635 -16.80 -22.19 -29.31
C GLU A 635 -16.23 -21.39 -30.51
N THR A 636 -14.95 -21.71 -30.78
CA THR A 636 -14.24 -21.86 -32.08
C THR A 636 -14.02 -20.59 -32.94
N ARG A 637 -12.93 -20.37 -33.67
CA ARG A 637 -11.96 -21.25 -34.34
C ARG A 637 -10.67 -20.44 -34.66
N SER A 638 -9.56 -21.16 -34.85
CA SER A 638 -8.22 -20.72 -35.25
C SER A 638 -8.16 -19.77 -36.46
N SER A 639 -7.31 -18.73 -36.40
CA SER A 639 -6.71 -18.08 -37.58
C SER A 639 -5.35 -17.48 -37.20
N GLU A 640 -4.29 -18.03 -37.78
CA GLU A 640 -2.96 -17.42 -37.85
C GLU A 640 -3.03 -16.15 -38.69
N THR A 641 -2.42 -15.04 -38.28
CA THR A 641 -2.00 -14.02 -39.25
C THR A 641 -0.79 -13.22 -38.78
N ALA A 642 0.07 -13.00 -39.76
CA ALA A 642 1.43 -12.50 -39.68
C ALA A 642 1.56 -11.06 -39.16
N ILE A 643 2.69 -10.87 -38.48
CA ILE A 643 3.35 -9.62 -38.08
C ILE A 643 3.32 -8.63 -39.26
N LYS A 644 2.55 -7.55 -39.14
CA LYS A 644 2.61 -6.40 -40.06
C LYS A 644 3.33 -5.24 -39.40
N SER A 645 4.26 -4.71 -40.19
CA SER A 645 5.14 -3.59 -39.94
C SER A 645 4.42 -2.27 -39.65
N THR A 646 5.08 -1.46 -38.84
CA THR A 646 4.71 -0.12 -38.37
C THR A 646 4.34 0.81 -39.54
N GLN A 647 3.07 1.21 -39.64
CA GLN A 647 2.59 2.21 -40.60
C GLN A 647 2.51 3.60 -39.95
N LYS A 648 2.87 4.62 -40.74
CA LYS A 648 3.04 6.03 -40.37
C LYS A 648 1.69 6.76 -40.28
N SER A 649 1.53 7.68 -39.32
CA SER A 649 0.32 8.48 -39.05
C SER A 649 -0.07 9.41 -40.22
N ILE A 650 -1.37 9.58 -40.49
CA ILE A 650 -1.93 10.47 -41.53
C ILE A 650 -2.03 11.92 -41.05
N ASN A 651 -2.25 12.15 -39.75
CA ASN A 651 -2.30 13.49 -39.17
C ASN A 651 -0.89 14.00 -38.83
N GLU A 652 -0.16 14.52 -39.83
CA GLU A 652 1.07 15.32 -39.64
C GLU A 652 0.77 16.82 -39.38
N ALA A 653 -0.49 17.19 -39.12
CA ALA A 653 -0.87 18.60 -38.91
C ALA A 653 -0.51 19.09 -37.49
N SER A 654 0.54 19.91 -37.38
CA SER A 654 0.65 20.87 -36.29
C SER A 654 -0.47 21.89 -36.45
N ILE A 655 -1.37 22.01 -35.46
CA ILE A 655 -2.46 23.00 -35.50
C ILE A 655 -1.82 24.40 -35.43
N THR A 656 -1.56 24.98 -36.59
CA THR A 656 -1.20 26.37 -36.79
C THR A 656 -1.76 26.79 -38.14
N GLU A 657 -2.92 27.45 -38.12
CA GLU A 657 -3.24 28.62 -38.94
C GLU A 657 -4.64 29.12 -38.58
N LEU A 658 -4.67 30.24 -37.85
CA LEU A 658 -5.82 31.13 -37.78
C LEU A 658 -5.58 32.21 -38.84
N TYR A 659 -6.52 32.33 -39.78
CA TYR A 659 -6.59 33.51 -40.65
C TYR A 659 -7.02 34.72 -39.82
N PRO A 660 -6.29 35.84 -39.87
CA PRO A 660 -6.67 37.06 -39.19
C PRO A 660 -7.69 37.84 -40.02
N ARG A 661 -8.97 37.79 -39.64
CA ARG A 661 -9.88 38.94 -39.45
C ARG A 661 -11.28 38.47 -39.13
#